data_AF-A0ABD1EI06-F1
#
_entry.id   AF-A0ABD1EI06-F1
#
_cell.length_a   1.000
_cell.length_b   1.000
_cell.length_c   1.000
_cell.angle_alpha   90.00
_cell.angle_beta   90.00
_cell.angle_gamma   90.00
#
_symmetry.space_group_name_H-M   'P 1'
#
loop_
_entity.id
_entity.type
_entity.pdbx_description
1 polymer ?
#
loop_
_entity_poly.entity_id
_entity_poly.type
_entity_poly.pdbx_seq_one_letter_code
_entity_poly.pdbx_strand_id
1 'polypeptide(L)'
;MSWLRKCLVKSEKSGPKRSDSDDKNEPDPRKSVDFKGNNQNQQFRENVNEFTYKMLNLIRELLIFCLILMVYSAITNEMNDLSFIMFYAPWDAESQFARNEFLIAADEMKDYVVFAAVNCWHPASDCRTQYSKVYNFRWPVLIAYPSYGRGIQYNGPISAHYISRFLYKLMKPVERLINETVLNFDEAFVVAELNTLPGSIEYSVYYSVALKYLEVDYAGRITFFVKPVKYTQNKISLYLWDQVKEFIVELNNWKIEPILQWIIKNSESPSSWVTPAGSKSLVLSDLLQPGPFLILFTPRNPYHTANDYYMMLQEIAQEYRNCENRTINFDMNSKRLKHRFEYEELKKLCKTKGISSKKVFSVATVTPFFNSTLTTHINCEPQTCHVYNDMEECVVNGKMQLQTSMWTQESDFKSMENLKKFFHKEWCKRFRTSEKLSETNFVPKDPPDYKPLSFSTLSCTNPNTSLNFIALDSIRDEVFAQRLGIDISTKFHRTAAVIVNEQMETHYILEEPVTNRNLRNFIQRFMNDSLPRSMESNIDLILKNPSSYGFKQNNQSNETIFVEELTHRNFLDSVLQKNKAVVVLYYSKQCSYCNGISFVFLTVARKLSFVDNIIFKRIDGDLNILPWEYTMEEFPTVLLFPSIQKEESRVFPSDIPITVPNLMGFILSNVDTSTKLHVMYSVCLHNDLEKNRESCLSRLRNETLWLIQKTLRDWRQSNNRHRQVVLHNLTQLRQLQFLFNHSPKEIFKIKSYFKRIKIHQADDYTMNLSDNTLLKDEL
;
A
#
# COMPACT_ATOMS: atom_id res chain seq x y z
N MET A 1 -20.92 -3.36 -2.06
CA MET A 1 -20.58 -2.40 -0.97
C MET A 1 -20.35 -3.06 0.39
N SER A 2 -20.49 -4.39 0.54
CA SER A 2 -19.99 -5.13 1.70
C SER A 2 -18.62 -5.79 1.42
N TRP A 3 -18.25 -5.97 0.14
CA TRP A 3 -16.93 -6.46 -0.30
C TRP A 3 -15.72 -5.60 0.11
N LEU A 4 -15.77 -4.27 -0.09
CA LEU A 4 -14.67 -3.36 0.31
C LEU A 4 -14.64 -3.10 1.82
N ARG A 5 -15.82 -3.11 2.47
CA ARG A 5 -15.99 -2.89 3.92
C ARG A 5 -15.62 -4.08 4.80
N LYS A 6 -15.82 -5.32 4.35
CA LYS A 6 -15.56 -6.53 5.17
C LYS A 6 -14.16 -7.10 5.02
N CYS A 7 -13.45 -6.80 3.92
CA CYS A 7 -12.04 -7.17 3.76
C CYS A 7 -11.10 -6.43 4.74
N LEU A 8 -11.60 -5.39 5.43
CA LEU A 8 -10.81 -4.49 6.29
C LEU A 8 -11.15 -4.55 7.80
N VAL A 9 -12.17 -5.32 8.23
CA VAL A 9 -12.69 -5.22 9.63
C VAL A 9 -12.68 -6.54 10.43
N LYS A 10 -12.26 -7.69 9.89
CA LYS A 10 -12.29 -8.97 10.63
C LYS A 10 -10.90 -9.45 11.10
N SER A 11 -10.29 -8.76 12.07
CA SER A 11 -9.30 -9.38 12.96
C SER A 11 -9.18 -8.75 14.36
N GLU A 12 -10.22 -8.07 14.86
CA GLU A 12 -10.33 -7.75 16.28
C GLU A 12 -11.56 -8.44 16.86
N LYS A 13 -11.38 -9.71 17.24
CA LYS A 13 -12.13 -10.43 18.28
C LYS A 13 -11.56 -11.83 18.47
N SER A 14 -10.31 -11.90 18.95
CA SER A 14 -9.78 -13.09 19.59
C SER A 14 -8.74 -12.69 20.63
N GLY A 15 -9.19 -12.01 21.69
CA GLY A 15 -8.42 -12.00 22.94
C GLY A 15 -8.59 -13.36 23.60
N PRO A 16 -7.50 -14.03 24.04
CA PRO A 16 -7.66 -15.23 24.83
C PRO A 16 -8.14 -14.82 26.23
N LYS A 17 -9.42 -15.11 26.52
CA LYS A 17 -9.88 -15.28 27.90
C LYS A 17 -9.20 -16.53 28.44
N ARG A 18 -8.31 -16.38 29.43
CA ARG A 18 -7.88 -17.49 30.29
C ARG A 18 -8.70 -17.40 31.58
N SER A 19 -9.54 -18.41 31.76
CA SER A 19 -10.25 -18.74 32.98
C SER A 19 -9.33 -19.55 33.91
N ASP A 20 -9.42 -19.25 35.19
CA ASP A 20 -8.90 -20.05 36.30
C ASP A 20 -9.49 -21.48 36.29
N SER A 21 -8.66 -22.47 36.65
CA SER A 21 -9.07 -23.63 37.46
C SER A 21 -7.86 -24.45 37.88
N ASP A 22 -7.81 -24.70 39.18
CA ASP A 22 -7.02 -25.69 39.89
C ASP A 22 -7.25 -27.12 39.37
N ASP A 23 -6.21 -27.97 39.38
CA ASP A 23 -6.08 -29.16 40.24
C ASP A 23 -5.03 -30.18 39.71
N LYS A 24 -4.12 -30.56 40.62
CA LYS A 24 -3.60 -31.91 40.96
C LYS A 24 -2.82 -32.80 39.96
N ASN A 25 -1.59 -33.13 40.38
CA ASN A 25 -0.99 -34.47 40.65
C ASN A 25 -1.36 -35.60 39.67
N GLU A 26 -0.45 -36.37 39.06
CA GLU A 26 0.65 -37.19 39.60
C GLU A 26 1.42 -37.87 38.41
N PRO A 27 2.40 -38.80 38.57
CA PRO A 27 3.71 -38.71 37.90
C PRO A 27 4.03 -39.90 36.98
N ASP A 28 5.21 -39.89 36.33
CA ASP A 28 5.84 -41.15 35.91
C ASP A 28 7.40 -41.07 35.96
N PRO A 29 8.10 -42.17 36.32
CA PRO A 29 9.45 -42.15 36.89
C PRO A 29 10.53 -42.59 35.90
N ARG A 30 11.78 -42.15 36.13
CA ARG A 30 12.96 -43.00 35.90
C ARG A 30 14.02 -42.75 36.97
N LYS A 31 14.37 -43.84 37.65
CA LYS A 31 15.38 -43.98 38.70
C LYS A 31 16.81 -43.85 38.14
N SER A 32 17.73 -43.26 38.90
CA SER A 32 18.84 -43.99 39.56
C SER A 32 19.79 -42.99 40.28
N VAL A 33 19.80 -43.04 41.62
CA VAL A 33 20.86 -43.54 42.51
C VAL A 33 21.97 -42.51 42.78
N ASP A 34 21.92 -41.96 44.00
CA ASP A 34 22.99 -41.20 44.65
C ASP A 34 24.20 -42.09 45.01
N PHE A 35 25.40 -41.52 44.92
CA PHE A 35 26.48 -41.82 45.85
C PHE A 35 27.23 -40.53 46.22
N LYS A 36 27.14 -40.18 47.51
CA LYS A 36 27.91 -39.10 48.16
C LYS A 36 29.34 -39.57 48.45
N GLY A 37 30.32 -38.68 48.28
CA GLY A 37 31.63 -38.83 48.94
C GLY A 37 32.75 -37.98 48.34
N ASN A 38 32.83 -36.70 48.72
CA ASN A 38 34.00 -36.04 49.35
C ASN A 38 33.95 -34.52 49.14
N ASN A 39 33.33 -33.86 50.11
CA ASN A 39 33.39 -32.42 50.35
C ASN A 39 34.77 -32.05 50.90
N GLN A 40 35.54 -31.29 50.12
CA GLN A 40 36.45 -30.24 50.63
C GLN A 40 37.04 -29.36 49.51
N ASN A 41 36.93 -29.75 48.23
CA ASN A 41 37.39 -28.94 47.08
C ASN A 41 36.28 -28.13 46.36
N GLN A 42 35.03 -28.19 46.83
CA GLN A 42 33.89 -27.55 46.17
C GLN A 42 33.66 -26.10 46.67
N GLN A 43 33.99 -25.82 47.93
CA GLN A 43 33.74 -24.52 48.56
C GLN A 43 34.68 -23.40 48.07
N PHE A 44 35.86 -23.76 47.53
CA PHE A 44 36.79 -22.79 46.94
C PHE A 44 36.47 -22.47 45.46
N ARG A 45 35.76 -23.36 44.75
CA ARG A 45 35.34 -23.13 43.36
C ARG A 45 34.02 -22.36 43.26
N GLU A 46 33.13 -22.46 44.24
CA GLU A 46 31.86 -21.72 44.25
C GLU A 46 32.08 -20.22 44.54
N ASN A 47 32.99 -19.85 45.45
CA ASN A 47 33.29 -18.45 45.75
C ASN A 47 34.00 -17.71 44.61
N VAL A 48 34.86 -18.39 43.84
CA VAL A 48 35.52 -17.80 42.66
C VAL A 48 34.52 -17.61 41.51
N ASN A 49 33.54 -18.51 41.36
CA ASN A 49 32.48 -18.38 40.36
C ASN A 49 31.47 -17.28 40.70
N GLU A 50 31.15 -17.07 41.98
CA GLU A 50 30.27 -15.97 42.38
C GLU A 50 30.96 -14.59 42.24
N PHE A 51 32.26 -14.51 42.56
CA PHE A 51 33.03 -13.27 42.42
C PHE A 51 33.30 -12.93 40.94
N THR A 52 33.61 -13.93 40.11
CA THR A 52 33.76 -13.72 38.66
C THR A 52 32.44 -13.36 37.99
N TYR A 53 31.31 -13.95 38.42
CA TYR A 53 29.98 -13.59 37.90
C TYR A 53 29.56 -12.18 38.32
N LYS A 54 29.83 -11.78 39.57
CA LYS A 54 29.61 -10.40 40.04
C LYS A 54 30.53 -9.40 39.34
N MET A 55 31.81 -9.73 39.12
CA MET A 55 32.74 -8.90 38.35
C MET A 55 32.35 -8.79 36.87
N LEU A 56 31.91 -9.87 36.22
CA LEU A 56 31.41 -9.85 34.85
C LEU A 56 30.13 -9.01 34.72
N ASN A 57 29.22 -9.08 35.69
CA ASN A 57 28.06 -8.20 35.72
C ASN A 57 28.44 -6.75 36.03
N LEU A 58 29.40 -6.49 36.92
CA LEU A 58 29.87 -5.13 37.19
C LEU A 58 30.59 -4.53 35.98
N ILE A 59 31.40 -5.33 35.28
CA ILE A 59 32.08 -4.95 34.03
C ILE A 59 31.06 -4.76 32.90
N ARG A 60 30.01 -5.59 32.83
CA ARG A 60 28.92 -5.43 31.86
C ARG A 60 28.07 -4.19 32.15
N GLU A 61 27.72 -3.93 33.40
CA GLU A 61 27.03 -2.71 33.83
C GLU A 61 27.91 -1.48 33.60
N LEU A 62 29.21 -1.53 33.92
CA LEU A 62 30.18 -0.46 33.64
C LEU A 62 30.44 -0.26 32.15
N LEU A 63 30.41 -1.33 31.33
CA LEU A 63 30.50 -1.26 29.86
C LEU A 63 29.21 -0.69 29.27
N ILE A 64 28.05 -1.04 29.80
CA ILE A 64 26.76 -0.45 29.42
C ILE A 64 26.74 1.02 29.83
N PHE A 65 27.19 1.36 31.04
CA PHE A 65 27.28 2.73 31.52
C PHE A 65 28.34 3.55 30.75
N CYS A 66 29.46 2.93 30.35
CA CYS A 66 30.46 3.53 29.45
C CYS A 66 29.95 3.65 28.01
N LEU A 67 29.16 2.70 27.50
CA LEU A 67 28.52 2.81 26.19
C LEU A 67 27.43 3.88 26.20
N ILE A 68 26.66 3.99 27.29
CA ILE A 68 25.68 5.04 27.50
C ILE A 68 26.37 6.39 27.66
N LEU A 69 27.45 6.50 28.45
CA LEU A 69 28.24 7.74 28.59
C LEU A 69 29.00 8.08 27.31
N MET A 70 29.50 7.11 26.55
CA MET A 70 30.15 7.35 25.26
C MET A 70 29.13 7.76 24.21
N VAL A 71 27.92 7.18 24.20
CA VAL A 71 26.82 7.61 23.33
C VAL A 71 26.29 8.98 23.77
N TYR A 72 26.16 9.24 25.07
CA TYR A 72 25.70 10.52 25.62
C TYR A 72 26.74 11.63 25.37
N SER A 73 28.04 11.34 25.53
CA SER A 73 29.13 12.27 25.22
C SER A 73 29.34 12.45 23.71
N ALA A 74 29.10 11.43 22.88
CA ALA A 74 29.15 11.55 21.42
C ALA A 74 27.93 12.32 20.86
N ILE A 75 26.74 12.16 21.47
CA ILE A 75 25.54 12.94 21.14
C ILE A 75 25.67 14.41 21.60
N THR A 76 26.49 14.70 22.61
CA THR A 76 26.66 16.07 23.16
C THR A 76 27.93 16.80 22.69
N ASN A 77 28.93 16.12 22.14
CA ASN A 77 30.18 16.73 21.67
C ASN A 77 30.29 16.95 20.15
N GLU A 78 29.33 16.50 19.34
CA GLU A 78 29.28 16.92 17.94
C GLU A 78 28.35 18.15 17.81
N MET A 79 28.87 19.22 17.20
CA MET A 79 28.19 20.50 16.93
C MET A 79 27.07 20.37 15.88
N ASN A 80 26.20 19.38 16.01
CA ASN A 80 25.12 19.14 15.06
C ASN A 80 23.79 19.56 15.66
N ASP A 81 23.12 20.49 14.97
CA ASP A 81 21.93 21.15 15.50
C ASP A 81 20.68 20.23 15.55
N LEU A 82 20.75 19.04 14.92
CA LEU A 82 19.64 18.10 14.75
C LEU A 82 20.08 16.65 14.97
N SER A 83 19.33 15.91 15.78
CA SER A 83 19.49 14.46 15.99
C SER A 83 18.26 13.70 15.50
N PHE A 84 18.42 12.56 14.82
CA PHE A 84 17.34 11.70 14.37
C PHE A 84 17.44 10.32 15.02
N ILE A 85 16.46 9.99 15.86
CA ILE A 85 16.47 8.81 16.72
C ILE A 85 15.39 7.81 16.28
N MET A 86 15.79 6.55 16.09
CA MET A 86 14.92 5.42 15.82
C MET A 86 14.71 4.58 17.08
N PHE A 87 13.49 4.57 17.61
CA PHE A 87 13.09 3.63 18.65
C PHE A 87 12.54 2.36 18.01
N TYR A 88 13.15 1.22 18.30
CA TYR A 88 12.83 -0.04 17.60
C TYR A 88 12.70 -1.23 18.53
N ALA A 89 12.08 -2.29 18.00
CA ALA A 89 12.07 -3.63 18.59
C ALA A 89 12.80 -4.61 17.65
N PRO A 90 13.67 -5.50 18.16
CA PRO A 90 14.51 -6.34 17.30
C PRO A 90 13.74 -7.43 16.55
N TRP A 91 12.59 -7.87 17.07
CA TRP A 91 11.75 -8.91 16.47
C TRP A 91 10.69 -8.36 15.50
N ASP A 92 10.51 -7.04 15.45
CA ASP A 92 9.49 -6.41 14.63
C ASP A 92 9.94 -6.31 13.16
N ALA A 93 9.08 -6.74 12.24
CA ALA A 93 9.40 -6.83 10.82
C ALA A 93 9.61 -5.44 10.18
N GLU A 94 8.80 -4.45 10.55
CA GLU A 94 8.93 -3.08 10.04
C GLU A 94 10.22 -2.43 10.55
N SER A 95 10.60 -2.69 11.80
CA SER A 95 11.86 -2.23 12.39
C SER A 95 13.08 -2.83 11.69
N GLN A 96 13.02 -4.12 11.36
CA GLN A 96 14.09 -4.79 10.61
C GLN A 96 14.21 -4.23 9.19
N PHE A 97 13.09 -3.96 8.52
CA PHE A 97 13.07 -3.31 7.22
C PHE A 97 13.65 -1.87 7.30
N ALA A 98 13.18 -1.09 8.27
CA ALA A 98 13.58 0.30 8.49
C ALA A 98 15.08 0.46 8.73
N ARG A 99 15.73 -0.51 9.36
CA ARG A 99 17.17 -0.48 9.62
C ARG A 99 17.99 -0.16 8.37
N ASN A 100 17.68 -0.79 7.24
CA ASN A 100 18.45 -0.60 6.01
C ASN A 100 18.27 0.82 5.45
N GLU A 101 17.02 1.28 5.36
CA GLU A 101 16.69 2.62 4.89
C GLU A 101 17.24 3.71 5.84
N PHE A 102 17.21 3.46 7.15
CA PHE A 102 17.75 4.37 8.17
C PHE A 102 19.26 4.53 8.05
N LEU A 103 20.01 3.44 7.79
CA LEU A 103 21.45 3.49 7.56
C LEU A 103 21.82 4.23 6.27
N ILE A 104 21.03 4.07 5.20
CA ILE A 104 21.23 4.80 3.95
C ILE A 104 21.02 6.30 4.17
N ALA A 105 19.95 6.69 4.88
CA ALA A 105 19.71 8.10 5.24
C ALA A 105 20.85 8.66 6.12
N ALA A 106 21.35 7.85 7.06
CA ALA A 106 22.46 8.23 7.92
C ALA A 106 23.74 8.51 7.13
N ASP A 107 24.09 7.69 6.14
CA ASP A 107 25.28 7.93 5.32
C ASP A 107 25.11 9.16 4.40
N GLU A 108 23.91 9.41 3.89
CA GLU A 108 23.61 10.60 3.08
C GLU A 108 23.74 11.90 3.88
N MET A 109 23.23 11.89 5.12
CA MET A 109 23.01 13.07 5.97
C MET A 109 24.00 13.20 7.14
N LYS A 110 25.05 12.37 7.21
CA LYS A 110 26.05 12.37 8.29
C LYS A 110 26.72 13.71 8.58
N ASP A 111 26.80 14.58 7.57
CA ASP A 111 27.40 15.91 7.69
C ASP A 111 26.47 16.92 8.37
N TYR A 112 25.18 16.59 8.54
CA TYR A 112 24.14 17.52 9.00
C TYR A 112 23.34 17.04 10.21
N VAL A 113 23.16 15.72 10.35
CA VAL A 113 22.24 15.11 11.33
C VAL A 113 22.91 13.93 12.00
N VAL A 114 22.79 13.86 13.33
CA VAL A 114 23.26 12.71 14.12
C VAL A 114 22.18 11.63 14.13
N PHE A 115 22.49 10.44 13.65
CA PHE A 115 21.56 9.31 13.65
C PHE A 115 21.84 8.37 14.83
N ALA A 116 20.80 8.03 15.60
CA ALA A 116 20.90 7.07 16.70
C ALA A 116 19.73 6.08 16.68
N ALA A 117 19.95 4.86 17.20
CA ALA A 117 18.90 3.84 17.31
C ALA A 117 18.87 3.27 18.73
N VAL A 118 17.67 3.19 19.31
CA VAL A 118 17.45 2.78 20.70
C VAL A 118 16.48 1.60 20.73
N ASN A 119 16.94 0.47 21.29
CA ASN A 119 16.09 -0.69 21.52
C ASN A 119 15.15 -0.41 22.71
N CYS A 120 13.91 -0.01 22.40
CA CYS A 120 12.93 0.38 23.41
C CYS A 120 12.04 -0.80 23.88
N TRP A 121 12.24 -2.00 23.32
CA TRP A 121 11.54 -3.21 23.77
C TRP A 121 12.23 -3.88 24.99
N HIS A 122 13.54 -3.68 25.14
CA HIS A 122 14.32 -4.33 26.21
C HIS A 122 13.73 -4.01 27.60
N PRO A 123 13.47 -5.00 28.47
CA PRO A 123 12.80 -4.78 29.75
C PRO A 123 13.59 -3.90 30.73
N ALA A 124 14.92 -3.87 30.60
CA ALA A 124 15.81 -3.02 31.41
C ALA A 124 16.13 -1.66 30.77
N SER A 125 15.43 -1.23 29.70
CA SER A 125 15.69 0.09 29.10
C SER A 125 14.80 1.16 29.72
N ASP A 126 15.40 2.33 30.02
CA ASP A 126 14.66 3.50 30.51
C ASP A 126 13.58 3.94 29.53
N CYS A 127 13.82 3.77 28.23
CA CYS A 127 12.86 4.08 27.17
C CYS A 127 11.53 3.34 27.36
N ARG A 128 11.56 2.06 27.72
CA ARG A 128 10.34 1.28 27.94
C ARG A 128 9.52 1.81 29.12
N THR A 129 10.19 2.32 30.16
CA THR A 129 9.51 2.87 31.35
C THR A 129 8.92 4.25 31.09
N GLN A 130 9.62 5.12 30.35
CA GLN A 130 9.17 6.48 30.04
C GLN A 130 8.05 6.53 29.01
N TYR A 131 8.04 5.58 28.05
CA TYR A 131 7.10 5.59 26.94
C TYR A 131 6.10 4.42 26.93
N SER A 132 5.95 3.74 28.09
CA SER A 132 5.15 2.53 28.29
C SER A 132 3.64 2.63 27.98
N LYS A 133 3.14 3.85 27.71
CA LYS A 133 1.72 4.13 27.42
C LYS A 133 1.48 4.68 26.01
N VAL A 134 2.51 5.16 25.31
CA VAL A 134 2.36 5.90 24.03
C VAL A 134 2.72 5.05 22.81
N TYR A 135 3.65 4.09 22.92
CA TYR A 135 4.15 3.29 21.79
C TYR A 135 3.77 1.81 21.85
N ASN A 136 2.73 1.45 22.60
CA ASN A 136 2.53 0.06 23.04
C ASN A 136 2.41 -0.99 21.94
N PHE A 137 2.19 -0.65 20.65
CA PHE A 137 2.09 -1.67 19.59
C PHE A 137 2.54 -1.21 18.18
N ARG A 138 3.31 -0.12 18.03
CA ARG A 138 3.84 0.30 16.71
C ARG A 138 5.32 0.62 16.78
N TRP A 139 6.11 -0.20 16.09
CA TRP A 139 7.54 -0.02 15.88
C TRP A 139 7.78 -0.03 14.36
N PRO A 140 8.81 0.66 13.86
CA PRO A 140 9.68 1.59 14.57
C PRO A 140 9.03 2.97 14.76
N VAL A 141 9.52 3.73 15.73
CA VAL A 141 9.15 5.15 15.92
C VAL A 141 10.36 6.01 15.59
N LEU A 142 10.18 6.96 14.67
CA LEU A 142 11.24 7.82 14.17
C LEU A 142 10.99 9.25 14.65
N ILE A 143 11.95 9.85 15.37
CA ILE A 143 11.80 11.19 15.96
C ILE A 143 13.03 12.04 15.69
N ALA A 144 12.82 13.25 15.18
CA ALA A 144 13.85 14.26 15.03
C ALA A 144 13.87 15.22 16.24
N TYR A 145 14.99 15.33 16.92
CA TYR A 145 15.22 16.24 18.03
C TYR A 145 16.08 17.42 17.57
N PRO A 146 15.49 18.64 17.45
CA PRO A 146 16.28 19.85 17.29
C PRO A 146 17.03 20.17 18.58
N SER A 147 18.11 20.94 18.48
CA SER A 147 18.91 21.40 19.64
C SER A 147 18.07 22.11 20.71
N TYR A 148 17.04 22.82 20.26
CA TYR A 148 16.09 23.51 21.12
C TYR A 148 14.68 23.14 20.69
N GLY A 149 13.90 22.55 21.60
CA GLY A 149 12.50 22.22 21.35
C GLY A 149 12.15 20.78 21.72
N ARG A 150 10.93 20.37 21.33
CA ARG A 150 10.45 18.99 21.48
C ARG A 150 10.81 18.17 20.25
N GLY A 151 10.90 16.85 20.42
CA GLY A 151 11.06 15.93 19.30
C GLY A 151 9.85 15.97 18.36
N ILE A 152 10.12 15.90 17.06
CA ILE A 152 9.13 15.93 15.98
C ILE A 152 9.08 14.54 15.38
N GLN A 153 7.92 13.88 15.50
CA GLN A 153 7.74 12.52 15.02
C GLN A 153 7.62 12.50 13.48
N TYR A 154 8.32 11.57 12.85
CA TYR A 154 8.20 11.30 11.43
C TYR A 154 7.12 10.25 11.18
N ASN A 155 6.04 10.66 10.51
CA ASN A 155 4.89 9.81 10.19
C ASN A 155 4.81 9.45 8.68
N GLY A 156 5.92 9.60 7.96
CA GLY A 156 6.00 9.30 6.54
C GLY A 156 6.42 7.87 6.21
N PRO A 157 6.55 7.54 4.91
CA PRO A 157 7.03 6.25 4.44
C PRO A 157 8.45 5.95 4.94
N ILE A 158 8.68 4.72 5.39
CA ILE A 158 10.01 4.26 5.83
C ILE A 158 10.90 4.03 4.59
N SER A 159 11.43 5.11 4.03
CA SER A 159 12.46 5.08 3.00
C SER A 159 13.45 6.22 3.17
N ALA A 160 14.72 5.94 2.88
CA ALA A 160 15.83 6.85 3.06
C ALA A 160 15.57 8.21 2.39
N HIS A 161 15.08 8.21 1.16
CA HIS A 161 14.84 9.42 0.38
C HIS A 161 13.75 10.32 0.99
N TYR A 162 12.70 9.74 1.57
CA TYR A 162 11.64 10.50 2.23
C TYR A 162 12.09 11.02 3.60
N ILE A 163 12.87 10.22 4.33
CA ILE A 163 13.52 10.65 5.59
C ILE A 163 14.44 11.84 5.31
N SER A 164 15.30 11.74 4.29
CA SER A 164 16.20 12.83 3.88
C SER A 164 15.42 14.09 3.48
N ARG A 165 14.35 13.98 2.67
CA ARG A 165 13.47 15.13 2.34
C ARG A 165 12.89 15.79 3.59
N PHE A 166 12.39 14.99 4.53
CA PHE A 166 11.82 15.48 5.78
C PHE A 166 12.86 16.20 6.64
N LEU A 167 14.05 15.62 6.80
CA LEU A 167 15.15 16.25 7.53
C LEU A 167 15.61 17.56 6.88
N TYR A 168 15.70 17.62 5.55
CA TYR A 168 15.98 18.88 4.84
C TYR A 168 14.91 19.96 5.09
N LYS A 169 13.63 19.58 5.14
CA LYS A 169 12.53 20.50 5.49
C LYS A 169 12.60 20.96 6.94
N LEU A 170 13.01 20.09 7.88
CA LEU A 170 13.22 20.45 9.27
C LEU A 170 14.37 21.44 9.48
N MET A 171 15.44 21.32 8.69
CA MET A 171 16.57 22.27 8.73
C MET A 171 16.18 23.65 8.20
N LYS A 172 15.18 23.73 7.31
CA LYS A 172 14.72 24.98 6.70
C LYS A 172 13.17 25.04 6.69
N PRO A 173 12.53 25.20 7.86
CA PRO A 173 11.07 25.11 7.97
C PRO A 173 10.38 26.41 7.52
N VAL A 174 11.06 27.56 7.62
CA VAL A 174 10.55 28.87 7.21
C VAL A 174 11.52 29.51 6.21
N GLU A 175 11.00 29.98 5.09
CA GLU A 175 11.78 30.66 4.05
C GLU A 175 11.53 32.18 4.04
N ARG A 176 12.57 32.98 3.79
CA ARG A 176 12.41 34.43 3.65
C ARG A 176 11.83 34.75 2.27
N LEU A 177 10.75 35.53 2.27
CA LEU A 177 10.17 36.07 1.04
C LEU A 177 10.97 37.30 0.56
N ILE A 178 11.54 37.23 -0.65
CA ILE A 178 12.33 38.32 -1.25
C ILE A 178 11.55 39.01 -2.37
N ASN A 179 10.85 38.24 -3.21
CA ASN A 179 10.07 38.73 -4.35
C ASN A 179 8.57 38.49 -4.13
N GLU A 180 7.72 39.27 -4.79
CA GLU A 180 6.25 39.11 -4.70
C GLU A 180 5.75 37.85 -5.43
N THR A 181 6.47 37.36 -6.44
CA THR A 181 6.10 36.16 -7.21
C THR A 181 6.66 34.89 -6.58
N VAL A 182 5.88 34.29 -5.67
CA VAL A 182 6.20 32.99 -5.07
C VAL A 182 5.81 31.88 -6.04
N LEU A 183 6.80 31.17 -6.59
CA LEU A 183 6.57 30.02 -7.47
C LEU A 183 7.10 28.69 -6.91
N ASN A 184 7.89 28.73 -5.83
CA ASN A 184 8.53 27.56 -5.25
C ASN A 184 7.79 27.05 -4.01
N PHE A 185 6.64 26.42 -4.23
CA PHE A 185 5.83 25.76 -3.20
C PHE A 185 5.18 24.50 -3.81
N ASP A 186 4.73 23.55 -2.99
CA ASP A 186 4.13 22.30 -3.50
C ASP A 186 2.63 22.51 -3.82
N GLU A 187 1.78 22.67 -2.79
CA GLU A 187 0.32 22.83 -2.95
C GLU A 187 -0.17 24.24 -2.58
N ALA A 188 0.25 24.75 -1.42
CA ALA A 188 -0.13 26.06 -0.91
C ALA A 188 1.02 26.67 -0.09
N PHE A 189 0.87 27.93 0.32
CA PHE A 189 1.85 28.56 1.20
C PHE A 189 1.23 29.56 2.16
N VAL A 190 1.90 29.76 3.28
CA VAL A 190 1.52 30.70 4.33
C VAL A 190 2.55 31.82 4.36
N VAL A 191 2.10 33.07 4.45
CA VAL A 191 2.96 34.24 4.63
C VAL A 191 2.61 34.92 5.95
N ALA A 192 3.63 35.22 6.75
CA ALA A 192 3.49 36.06 7.94
C ALA A 192 4.43 37.28 7.85
N GLU A 193 3.90 38.47 8.15
CA GLU A 193 4.69 39.70 8.22
C GLU A 193 5.12 39.93 9.68
N LEU A 194 6.32 39.43 10.03
CA LEU A 194 6.81 39.37 11.41
C LEU A 194 8.08 40.19 11.60
N ASN A 195 8.27 40.69 12.83
CA ASN A 195 9.58 41.10 13.29
C ASN A 195 10.50 39.87 13.41
N THR A 196 11.63 39.90 12.71
CA THR A 196 12.60 38.80 12.66
C THR A 196 13.89 39.11 13.43
N LEU A 197 13.90 40.19 14.22
CA LEU A 197 15.01 40.51 15.09
C LEU A 197 15.15 39.47 16.21
N PRO A 198 16.39 39.21 16.70
CA PRO A 198 16.63 38.30 17.81
C PRO A 198 15.74 38.62 19.02
N GLY A 199 15.07 37.61 19.57
CA GLY A 199 14.18 37.75 20.72
C GLY A 199 12.69 37.98 20.40
N SER A 200 12.27 38.07 19.12
CA SER A 200 10.83 38.10 18.79
C SER A 200 10.14 36.78 19.16
N ILE A 201 9.13 36.90 20.02
CA ILE A 201 8.29 35.78 20.45
C ILE A 201 7.43 35.29 19.28
N GLU A 202 6.88 36.21 18.48
CA GLU A 202 5.97 35.93 17.37
C GLU A 202 6.65 35.09 16.30
N TYR A 203 7.89 35.44 15.94
CA TYR A 203 8.69 34.65 15.02
C TYR A 203 8.99 33.25 15.56
N SER A 204 9.33 33.13 16.86
CA SER A 204 9.60 31.83 17.49
C SER A 204 8.38 30.90 17.49
N VAL A 205 7.18 31.46 17.71
CA VAL A 205 5.91 30.71 17.65
C VAL A 205 5.63 30.28 16.22
N TYR A 206 5.75 31.19 15.25
CA TYR A 206 5.52 30.87 13.83
C TYR A 206 6.51 29.80 13.31
N TYR A 207 7.78 29.88 13.70
CA TYR A 207 8.79 28.86 13.40
C TYR A 207 8.43 27.51 14.02
N SER A 208 7.98 27.51 15.28
CA SER A 208 7.53 26.29 15.98
C SER A 208 6.28 25.67 15.35
N VAL A 209 5.36 26.50 14.82
CA VAL A 209 4.20 26.03 14.03
C VAL A 209 4.67 25.32 12.76
N ALA A 210 5.62 25.90 12.02
CA ALA A 210 6.15 25.29 10.80
C ALA A 210 6.83 23.94 11.08
N LEU A 211 7.57 23.82 12.19
CA LEU A 211 8.16 22.56 12.63
C LEU A 211 7.08 21.52 13.02
N LYS A 212 6.10 21.91 13.83
CA LYS A 212 5.03 21.00 14.29
C LYS A 212 4.10 20.58 13.16
N TYR A 213 3.95 21.41 12.12
CA TYR A 213 3.20 21.04 10.92
C TYR A 213 3.80 19.82 10.21
N LEU A 214 5.12 19.65 10.23
CA LEU A 214 5.78 18.49 9.60
C LEU A 214 5.50 17.15 10.32
N GLU A 215 5.04 17.18 11.57
CA GLU A 215 4.55 15.99 12.28
C GLU A 215 3.20 15.51 11.72
N VAL A 216 2.36 16.45 11.30
CA VAL A 216 1.05 16.20 10.68
C VAL A 216 1.21 15.86 9.20
N ASP A 217 2.05 16.61 8.48
CA ASP A 217 2.37 16.41 7.07
C ASP A 217 3.87 16.37 6.83
N TYR A 218 4.43 15.17 6.84
CA TYR A 218 5.86 14.92 6.64
C TYR A 218 6.38 15.42 5.28
N ALA A 219 5.52 15.57 4.26
CA ALA A 219 5.93 16.02 2.94
C ALA A 219 6.13 17.54 2.89
N GLY A 220 5.52 18.28 3.84
CA GLY A 220 5.58 19.73 3.92
C GLY A 220 4.94 20.40 2.69
N ARG A 221 3.70 20.00 2.36
CA ARG A 221 2.97 20.46 1.16
C ARG A 221 2.62 21.95 1.22
N ILE A 222 2.40 22.46 2.43
CA ILE A 222 2.31 23.88 2.70
C ILE A 222 3.70 24.42 3.04
N THR A 223 4.14 25.44 2.29
CA THR A 223 5.41 26.11 2.54
C THR A 223 5.21 27.35 3.41
N PHE A 224 6.05 27.57 4.41
CA PHE A 224 5.96 28.70 5.32
C PHE A 224 6.95 29.79 4.90
N PHE A 225 6.44 30.99 4.65
CA PHE A 225 7.22 32.16 4.28
C PHE A 225 7.11 33.26 5.34
N VAL A 226 8.22 33.94 5.58
CA VAL A 226 8.27 35.14 6.43
C VAL A 226 8.67 36.35 5.60
N LYS A 227 7.91 37.43 5.75
CA LYS A 227 8.25 38.75 5.24
C LYS A 227 8.73 39.60 6.42
N PRO A 228 10.04 39.92 6.50
CA PRO A 228 10.59 40.63 7.64
C PRO A 228 10.11 42.10 7.65
N VAL A 229 9.51 42.51 8.76
CA VAL A 229 9.02 43.88 8.99
C VAL A 229 9.52 44.41 10.33
N LYS A 230 9.56 45.74 10.52
CA LYS A 230 9.99 46.34 11.79
C LYS A 230 9.00 46.07 12.94
N TYR A 231 7.71 46.10 12.62
CA TYR A 231 6.62 45.84 13.55
C TYR A 231 5.79 44.70 13.02
N THR A 232 5.61 43.66 13.85
CA THR A 232 4.79 42.49 13.49
C THR A 232 3.37 42.93 13.15
N GLN A 233 2.91 42.54 11.98
CA GLN A 233 1.48 42.59 11.68
C GLN A 233 0.88 41.32 12.26
N ASN A 234 -0.11 41.43 13.15
CA ASN A 234 -0.77 40.28 13.77
C ASN A 234 -1.73 39.56 12.81
N LYS A 235 -1.21 39.21 11.63
CA LYS A 235 -1.93 38.70 10.49
C LYS A 235 -1.10 37.61 9.82
N ILE A 236 -1.72 36.47 9.62
CA ILE A 236 -1.15 35.33 8.88
C ILE A 236 -2.04 35.09 7.66
N SER A 237 -1.44 35.11 6.48
CA SER A 237 -2.16 34.93 5.20
C SER A 237 -1.85 33.56 4.61
N LEU A 238 -2.87 32.71 4.44
CA LEU A 238 -2.81 31.43 3.75
C LEU A 238 -3.26 31.62 2.30
N TYR A 239 -2.34 31.41 1.37
CA TYR A 239 -2.58 31.51 -0.07
C TYR A 239 -2.96 30.13 -0.60
N LEU A 240 -4.21 29.97 -1.01
CA LEU A 240 -4.74 28.79 -1.68
C LEU A 240 -4.83 29.04 -3.20
N TRP A 241 -5.30 28.06 -3.94
CA TRP A 241 -5.41 28.13 -5.40
C TRP A 241 -6.46 29.15 -5.91
N ASP A 242 -7.57 29.32 -5.19
CA ASP A 242 -8.71 30.18 -5.56
C ASP A 242 -8.89 31.42 -4.68
N GLN A 243 -8.37 31.39 -3.45
CA GLN A 243 -8.63 32.41 -2.44
C GLN A 243 -7.42 32.61 -1.51
N VAL A 244 -7.41 33.75 -0.83
CA VAL A 244 -6.47 34.04 0.25
C VAL A 244 -7.26 34.12 1.55
N LYS A 245 -6.93 33.28 2.51
CA LYS A 245 -7.56 33.27 3.83
C LYS A 245 -6.64 33.95 4.83
N GLU A 246 -7.20 34.78 5.70
CA GLU A 246 -6.43 35.56 6.66
C GLU A 246 -6.82 35.16 8.08
N PHE A 247 -5.80 34.97 8.93
CA PHE A 247 -5.95 34.72 10.35
C PHE A 247 -5.43 35.93 11.11
N ILE A 248 -6.33 36.61 11.83
CA ILE A 248 -5.98 37.73 12.69
C ILE A 248 -5.66 37.17 14.07
N VAL A 249 -4.43 37.37 14.53
CA VAL A 249 -3.98 36.95 15.86
C VAL A 249 -4.30 38.08 16.85
N GLU A 250 -4.97 37.77 17.95
CA GLU A 250 -5.18 38.75 19.01
C GLU A 250 -3.83 39.16 19.64
N LEU A 251 -3.71 40.43 20.06
CA LEU A 251 -2.50 40.94 20.72
C LEU A 251 -2.13 40.04 21.91
N ASN A 252 -0.88 39.59 21.95
CA ASN A 252 -0.31 38.68 22.96
C ASN A 252 -0.87 37.23 22.98
N ASN A 253 -1.63 36.79 21.97
CA ASN A 253 -2.20 35.43 21.91
C ASN A 253 -1.52 34.51 20.87
N TRP A 254 -0.23 34.72 20.60
CA TRP A 254 0.56 33.89 19.70
C TRP A 254 0.79 32.50 20.33
N LYS A 255 -0.02 31.51 19.91
CA LYS A 255 0.06 30.12 20.35
C LYS A 255 0.15 29.17 19.17
N ILE A 256 0.84 28.05 19.37
CA ILE A 256 1.13 27.08 18.31
C ILE A 256 -0.15 26.36 17.85
N GLU A 257 -0.91 25.79 18.79
CA GLU A 257 -2.06 24.94 18.49
C GLU A 257 -3.18 25.65 17.70
N PRO A 258 -3.63 26.87 18.06
CA PRO A 258 -4.70 27.55 17.32
C PRO A 258 -4.31 27.86 15.87
N ILE A 259 -3.08 28.33 15.65
CA ILE A 259 -2.57 28.64 14.30
C ILE A 259 -2.49 27.36 13.48
N LEU A 260 -1.91 26.29 14.05
CA LEU A 260 -1.77 25.01 13.37
C LEU A 260 -3.14 24.40 12.98
N GLN A 261 -4.09 24.40 13.92
CA GLN A 261 -5.45 23.89 13.66
C GLN A 261 -6.17 24.73 12.60
N TRP A 262 -6.00 26.05 12.61
CA TRP A 262 -6.57 26.92 11.58
C TRP A 262 -5.98 26.63 10.19
N ILE A 263 -4.66 26.42 10.08
CA ILE A 263 -4.01 26.06 8.81
C ILE A 263 -4.57 24.72 8.28
N ILE A 264 -4.58 23.67 9.12
CA ILE A 264 -5.04 22.33 8.73
C ILE A 264 -6.52 22.35 8.32
N LYS A 265 -7.37 23.07 9.06
CA LYS A 265 -8.80 23.17 8.75
C LYS A 265 -9.07 23.87 7.42
N ASN A 266 -8.18 24.78 6.99
CA ASN A 266 -8.40 25.61 5.81
C ASN A 266 -7.58 25.16 4.58
N SER A 267 -6.77 24.11 4.68
CA SER A 267 -5.85 23.67 3.63
C SER A 267 -6.48 22.76 2.56
N GLU A 268 -7.72 23.03 2.16
CA GLU A 268 -8.39 22.24 1.11
C GLU A 268 -7.76 22.53 -0.26
N SER A 269 -7.42 21.45 -0.98
CA SER A 269 -6.81 21.52 -2.31
C SER A 269 -7.66 20.77 -3.34
N PRO A 270 -7.74 21.23 -4.60
CA PRO A 270 -8.50 20.57 -5.66
C PRO A 270 -7.90 19.21 -6.06
N SER A 271 -6.60 19.03 -5.83
CA SER A 271 -5.92 17.74 -5.94
C SER A 271 -4.86 17.58 -4.87
N SER A 272 -4.63 16.36 -4.39
CA SER A 272 -3.63 16.09 -3.35
C SER A 272 -2.89 14.78 -3.57
N TRP A 273 -1.66 14.73 -3.09
CA TRP A 273 -0.95 13.46 -2.96
C TRP A 273 -1.50 12.65 -1.81
N VAL A 274 -1.76 11.38 -2.07
CA VAL A 274 -2.22 10.42 -1.06
C VAL A 274 -1.16 9.36 -0.88
N THR A 275 -0.94 8.93 0.36
CA THR A 275 -0.02 7.83 0.67
C THR A 275 -0.78 6.75 1.44
N PRO A 276 -1.31 5.73 0.74
CA PRO A 276 -2.09 4.68 1.36
C PRO A 276 -1.23 3.82 2.29
N ALA A 277 -1.82 3.31 3.36
CA ALA A 277 -1.13 2.42 4.29
C ALA A 277 -1.12 0.99 3.73
N GLY A 278 -0.01 0.59 3.11
CA GLY A 278 0.17 -0.76 2.56
C GLY A 278 -0.89 -1.13 1.51
N SER A 279 -1.22 -2.42 1.38
CA SER A 279 -2.18 -2.89 0.36
C SER A 279 -3.67 -2.71 0.73
N LYS A 280 -3.94 -2.22 1.95
CA LYS A 280 -5.26 -2.12 2.56
C LYS A 280 -5.33 -0.81 3.35
N SER A 281 -5.95 0.21 2.77
CA SER A 281 -5.88 1.58 3.29
C SER A 281 -7.25 2.13 3.64
N LEU A 282 -7.50 2.31 4.95
CA LEU A 282 -8.67 3.02 5.45
C LEU A 282 -8.66 4.49 4.99
N VAL A 283 -7.49 5.11 4.96
CA VAL A 283 -7.31 6.49 4.47
C VAL A 283 -7.81 6.64 3.03
N LEU A 284 -7.50 5.67 2.16
CA LEU A 284 -7.95 5.70 0.77
C LEU A 284 -9.45 5.38 0.67
N SER A 285 -9.96 4.45 1.49
CA SER A 285 -11.38 4.12 1.51
C SER A 285 -12.24 5.30 1.95
N ASP A 286 -11.87 5.98 3.04
CA ASP A 286 -12.61 7.15 3.55
C ASP A 286 -12.54 8.31 2.55
N LEU A 287 -11.44 8.42 1.81
CA LEU A 287 -11.28 9.42 0.77
C LEU A 287 -12.19 9.16 -0.43
N LEU A 288 -12.43 7.91 -0.83
CA LEU A 288 -13.21 7.55 -2.03
C LEU A 288 -14.74 7.59 -1.82
N GLN A 289 -15.21 7.50 -0.57
CA GLN A 289 -16.64 7.47 -0.23
C GLN A 289 -17.52 8.62 -0.75
N PRO A 290 -17.08 9.91 -0.75
CA PRO A 290 -17.97 11.02 -1.06
C PRO A 290 -18.40 11.10 -2.53
N GLY A 291 -17.70 10.45 -3.47
CA GLY A 291 -18.04 10.54 -4.90
C GLY A 291 -17.01 9.90 -5.82
N PRO A 292 -17.11 10.10 -7.14
CA PRO A 292 -16.12 9.58 -8.08
C PRO A 292 -14.76 10.31 -7.93
N PHE A 293 -13.67 9.56 -8.06
CA PHE A 293 -12.31 10.07 -7.99
C PHE A 293 -11.50 9.72 -9.23
N LEU A 294 -10.80 10.72 -9.76
CA LEU A 294 -9.72 10.53 -10.70
C LEU A 294 -8.41 10.32 -9.94
N ILE A 295 -7.83 9.15 -10.12
CA ILE A 295 -6.56 8.74 -9.54
C ILE A 295 -5.49 8.81 -10.63
N LEU A 296 -4.51 9.69 -10.44
CA LEU A 296 -3.31 9.75 -11.25
C LEU A 296 -2.19 8.93 -10.57
N PHE A 297 -1.79 7.84 -11.19
CA PHE A 297 -0.55 7.13 -10.84
C PHE A 297 0.60 7.79 -11.59
N THR A 298 1.59 8.34 -10.89
CA THR A 298 2.81 8.89 -11.51
C THR A 298 4.01 8.73 -10.56
N PRO A 299 5.23 8.49 -11.06
CA PRO A 299 6.39 8.30 -10.19
C PRO A 299 6.65 9.54 -9.33
N ARG A 300 6.77 9.37 -8.01
CA ARG A 300 7.11 10.48 -7.11
C ARG A 300 8.56 10.39 -6.66
N ASN A 301 9.38 11.36 -7.06
CA ASN A 301 10.74 11.50 -6.56
C ASN A 301 10.78 12.47 -5.36
N PRO A 302 11.17 12.02 -4.15
CA PRO A 302 11.20 12.88 -2.96
C PRO A 302 12.21 14.02 -3.03
N TYR A 303 13.23 13.97 -3.88
CA TYR A 303 14.20 15.06 -3.99
C TYR A 303 13.76 16.19 -4.90
N HIS A 304 12.88 15.90 -5.87
CA HIS A 304 12.33 16.91 -6.76
C HIS A 304 11.28 17.75 -6.03
N THR A 305 11.35 19.07 -6.24
CA THR A 305 10.38 20.04 -5.69
C THR A 305 9.08 20.05 -6.48
N ALA A 306 9.09 19.59 -7.73
CA ALA A 306 7.94 19.59 -8.61
C ALA A 306 7.86 18.31 -9.45
N ASN A 307 6.64 17.93 -9.81
CA ASN A 307 6.34 16.83 -10.72
C ASN A 307 5.40 17.34 -11.80
N ASP A 308 5.82 17.28 -13.06
CA ASP A 308 5.09 17.90 -14.17
C ASP A 308 3.70 17.26 -14.41
N TYR A 309 3.58 15.94 -14.26
CA TYR A 309 2.29 15.24 -14.35
C TYR A 309 1.32 15.66 -13.24
N TYR A 310 1.84 15.80 -12.01
CA TYR A 310 1.02 16.25 -10.89
C TYR A 310 0.61 17.72 -11.02
N MET A 311 1.50 18.58 -11.52
CA MET A 311 1.17 19.98 -11.79
C MET A 311 0.15 20.11 -12.93
N MET A 312 0.21 19.25 -13.95
CA MET A 312 -0.84 19.16 -14.98
C MET A 312 -2.19 18.74 -14.36
N LEU A 313 -2.19 17.79 -13.43
CA LEU A 313 -3.41 17.41 -12.70
C LEU A 313 -3.96 18.58 -11.89
N GLN A 314 -3.09 19.34 -11.20
CA GLN A 314 -3.48 20.55 -10.47
C GLN A 314 -4.10 21.58 -11.40
N GLU A 315 -3.51 21.84 -12.56
CA GLU A 315 -4.03 22.75 -13.59
C GLU A 315 -5.45 22.36 -14.02
N ILE A 316 -5.64 21.08 -14.39
CA ILE A 316 -6.94 20.54 -14.80
C ILE A 316 -7.95 20.58 -13.65
N ALA A 317 -7.55 20.21 -12.43
CA ALA A 317 -8.44 20.18 -11.27
C ALA A 317 -8.90 21.59 -10.84
N GLN A 318 -8.01 22.60 -10.93
CA GLN A 318 -8.35 23.99 -10.68
C GLN A 318 -9.36 24.50 -11.72
N GLU A 319 -9.13 24.22 -13.00
CA GLU A 319 -10.05 24.63 -14.07
C GLU A 319 -11.42 23.93 -13.96
N TYR A 320 -11.44 22.64 -13.60
CA TYR A 320 -12.67 21.86 -13.37
C TYR A 320 -13.55 22.50 -12.29
N ARG A 321 -12.94 22.90 -11.16
CA ARG A 321 -13.62 23.46 -9.99
C ARG A 321 -13.88 24.96 -10.10
N ASN A 322 -13.35 25.64 -11.12
CA ASN A 322 -13.52 27.09 -11.30
C ASN A 322 -14.91 27.43 -11.88
N CYS A 323 -15.93 27.45 -11.03
CA CYS A 323 -17.31 27.74 -11.42
C CYS A 323 -17.58 29.21 -11.77
N GLU A 324 -16.92 30.12 -11.07
CA GLU A 324 -17.20 31.56 -11.12
C GLU A 324 -16.22 32.32 -12.02
N ASN A 325 -15.41 31.60 -12.80
CA ASN A 325 -14.32 32.16 -13.61
C ASN A 325 -13.42 33.11 -12.80
N ARG A 326 -13.16 32.73 -11.53
CA ARG A 326 -12.29 33.50 -10.65
C ARG A 326 -10.88 33.48 -11.20
N THR A 327 -10.16 34.58 -10.96
CA THR A 327 -8.72 34.64 -11.24
C THR A 327 -8.02 33.63 -10.34
N ILE A 328 -7.43 32.59 -10.94
CA ILE A 328 -6.64 31.61 -10.22
C ILE A 328 -5.40 32.33 -9.67
N ASN A 329 -5.10 32.13 -8.39
CA ASN A 329 -4.00 32.85 -7.73
C ASN A 329 -2.63 32.53 -8.35
N PHE A 330 -2.47 31.34 -8.94
CA PHE A 330 -1.22 30.88 -9.53
C PHE A 330 -1.45 30.11 -10.83
N ASP A 331 -0.82 30.55 -11.92
CA ASP A 331 -0.84 29.83 -13.19
C ASP A 331 0.10 28.61 -13.14
N MET A 332 -0.51 27.42 -13.09
CA MET A 332 0.20 26.16 -13.07
C MET A 332 1.00 25.92 -14.35
N ASN A 333 0.56 26.42 -15.50
CA ASN A 333 1.28 26.27 -16.77
C ASN A 333 2.62 27.03 -16.73
N SER A 334 2.61 28.29 -16.29
CA SER A 334 3.83 29.08 -16.04
C SER A 334 4.77 28.38 -15.06
N LYS A 335 4.25 27.80 -13.98
CA LYS A 335 5.05 27.05 -13.00
C LYS A 335 5.69 25.80 -13.62
N ARG A 336 4.97 25.08 -14.49
CA ARG A 336 5.48 23.90 -15.22
C ARG A 336 6.59 24.28 -16.20
N LEU A 337 6.41 25.35 -16.97
CA LEU A 337 7.42 25.86 -17.90
C LEU A 337 8.70 26.29 -17.17
N LYS A 338 8.55 26.99 -16.04
CA LYS A 338 9.68 27.40 -15.20
C LYS A 338 10.43 26.19 -14.64
N HIS A 339 9.70 25.21 -14.07
CA HIS A 339 10.31 23.99 -13.54
C HIS A 339 11.09 23.22 -14.61
N ARG A 340 10.56 23.12 -15.83
CA ARG A 340 11.25 22.49 -16.96
C ARG A 340 12.55 23.21 -17.31
N PHE A 341 12.53 24.55 -17.34
CA PHE A 341 13.72 25.35 -17.60
C PHE A 341 14.78 25.17 -16.50
N GLU A 342 14.39 25.27 -15.23
CA GLU A 342 15.28 25.08 -14.07
C GLU A 342 15.91 23.67 -14.06
N TYR A 343 15.13 22.64 -14.38
CA TYR A 343 15.63 21.27 -14.48
C TYR A 343 16.67 21.12 -15.60
N GLU A 344 16.43 21.69 -16.78
CA GLU A 344 17.38 21.64 -17.90
C GLU A 344 18.69 22.41 -17.58
N GLU A 345 18.59 23.54 -16.90
CA GLU A 345 19.74 24.31 -16.42
C GLU A 345 20.55 23.49 -15.40
N LEU A 346 19.89 22.92 -14.40
CA LEU A 346 20.50 22.04 -13.41
C LEU A 346 21.19 20.83 -14.04
N LYS A 347 20.53 20.20 -15.00
CA LYS A 347 21.08 19.05 -15.74
C LYS A 347 22.35 19.44 -16.50
N LYS A 348 22.44 20.66 -17.04
CA LYS A 348 23.66 21.19 -17.67
C LYS A 348 24.76 21.47 -16.64
N LEU A 349 24.43 22.16 -15.56
CA LEU A 349 25.36 22.52 -14.49
C LEU A 349 26.02 21.27 -13.87
N CYS A 350 25.20 20.26 -13.53
CA CYS A 350 25.66 19.08 -12.81
C CYS A 350 26.23 17.94 -13.70
N LYS A 351 26.14 18.06 -15.04
CA LYS A 351 26.77 17.12 -16.00
C LYS A 351 28.25 17.37 -16.24
N THR A 352 28.78 18.54 -15.87
CA THR A 352 30.21 18.83 -16.01
C THR A 352 31.03 17.80 -15.20
N LYS A 353 31.87 17.04 -15.91
CA LYS A 353 32.73 15.98 -15.37
C LYS A 353 33.56 16.53 -14.22
N GLY A 354 33.76 15.68 -13.21
CA GLY A 354 34.36 16.02 -11.93
C GLY A 354 35.53 16.98 -12.02
N ILE A 355 35.39 18.13 -11.36
CA ILE A 355 36.54 18.75 -10.72
C ILE A 355 37.09 17.66 -9.81
N SER A 356 38.20 17.05 -10.24
CA SER A 356 39.06 16.24 -9.39
C SER A 356 39.07 16.93 -8.04
N SER A 357 38.56 16.25 -7.03
CA SER A 357 38.95 16.58 -5.67
C SER A 357 40.48 16.48 -5.67
N LYS A 358 41.17 17.60 -5.92
CA LYS A 358 42.41 17.85 -5.19
C LYS A 358 41.96 17.57 -3.78
N LYS A 359 42.50 16.48 -3.21
CA LYS A 359 42.31 16.15 -1.80
C LYS A 359 42.40 17.48 -1.08
N VAL A 360 41.27 17.98 -0.60
CA VAL A 360 41.31 18.91 0.51
C VAL A 360 42.01 18.05 1.53
N PHE A 361 43.27 18.40 1.81
CA PHE A 361 44.02 17.74 2.87
C PHE A 361 43.06 17.72 4.05
N SER A 362 42.62 16.53 4.43
CA SER A 362 42.21 16.29 5.80
C SER A 362 43.46 16.65 6.60
N VAL A 363 43.51 17.88 7.07
CA VAL A 363 44.47 18.27 8.08
C VAL A 363 44.00 17.56 9.34
N ALA A 364 44.33 16.28 9.43
CA ALA A 364 44.58 15.65 10.71
C ALA A 364 45.87 16.29 11.24
N THR A 365 45.74 17.47 11.83
CA THR A 365 46.65 17.94 12.86
C THR A 365 45.90 17.66 14.15
N VAL A 366 46.08 16.51 14.79
CA VAL A 366 47.21 16.30 15.71
C VAL A 366 47.65 17.65 16.24
N THR A 367 46.96 18.13 17.28
CA THR A 367 47.49 19.18 18.13
C THR A 367 48.86 18.72 18.62
N PRO A 368 49.97 19.37 18.23
CA PRO A 368 51.17 19.23 19.02
C PRO A 368 50.92 20.03 20.29
N PHE A 369 50.92 19.37 21.44
CA PHE A 369 51.15 20.04 22.71
C PHE A 369 52.39 20.94 22.55
N PHE A 370 52.20 22.26 22.56
CA PHE A 370 53.30 23.18 22.73
C PHE A 370 53.79 23.04 24.17
N ASN A 371 54.92 22.33 24.35
CA ASN A 371 55.75 22.48 25.52
C ASN A 371 56.30 23.91 25.51
N SER A 372 55.77 24.72 26.41
CA SER A 372 56.40 25.98 26.79
C SER A 372 57.72 25.65 27.49
N THR A 373 58.83 26.12 26.91
CA THR A 373 60.07 26.50 27.58
C THR A 373 61.09 26.86 26.51
N LEU A 374 61.06 28.09 26.02
CA LEU A 374 62.30 28.73 25.58
C LEU A 374 62.19 30.23 25.84
N THR A 375 62.82 30.60 26.94
CA THR A 375 63.16 31.96 27.34
C THR A 375 64.11 32.58 26.31
N THR A 376 63.69 33.67 25.67
CA THR A 376 64.64 34.64 25.11
C THR A 376 64.18 36.03 25.51
N HIS A 377 64.95 36.60 26.43
CA HIS A 377 64.88 37.99 26.87
C HIS A 377 64.89 38.94 25.67
N ILE A 378 63.88 39.80 25.56
CA ILE A 378 63.97 41.03 24.79
C ILE A 378 63.91 42.17 25.80
N ASN A 379 65.06 42.81 26.00
CA ASN A 379 65.20 44.04 26.78
C ASN A 379 64.39 45.15 26.12
N CYS A 380 63.45 45.74 26.86
CA CYS A 380 62.86 47.02 26.52
C CYS A 380 63.65 48.11 27.26
N GLU A 381 64.39 48.93 26.52
CA GLU A 381 64.79 50.27 26.99
C GLU A 381 63.85 51.32 26.38
N PRO A 382 63.49 52.38 27.14
CA PRO A 382 62.55 53.39 26.69
C PRO A 382 63.29 54.58 26.07
N GLN A 383 62.92 55.00 24.86
CA GLN A 383 63.28 56.33 24.36
C GLN A 383 62.05 57.10 23.87
N THR A 384 61.58 57.95 24.78
CA THR A 384 61.17 59.36 24.57
C THR A 384 60.15 59.67 23.46
N CYS A 385 58.90 59.87 23.89
CA CYS A 385 57.93 60.67 23.14
C CYS A 385 58.19 62.16 23.37
N HIS A 386 58.53 62.90 22.32
CA HIS A 386 58.42 64.36 22.31
C HIS A 386 57.09 64.76 21.66
N VAL A 387 56.30 65.52 22.41
CA VAL A 387 55.08 66.19 21.95
C VAL A 387 55.47 67.53 21.35
N TYR A 388 55.13 67.80 20.09
CA TYR A 388 54.68 69.12 19.64
C TYR A 388 53.92 69.02 18.30
N ASN A 389 52.72 69.63 18.33
CA ASN A 389 51.80 70.11 17.30
C ASN A 389 51.90 69.69 15.82
N ASP A 390 50.71 69.31 15.34
CA ASP A 390 50.15 69.44 13.98
C ASP A 390 50.70 68.57 12.85
N MET A 391 49.84 67.61 12.46
CA MET A 391 49.80 66.84 11.21
C MET A 391 51.12 66.26 10.68
N GLU A 392 51.34 64.96 10.90
CA GLU A 392 52.11 64.13 9.96
C GLU A 392 51.44 62.77 9.72
N GLU A 393 51.28 62.47 8.42
CA GLU A 393 51.04 61.14 7.88
C GLU A 393 52.15 60.19 8.35
N CYS A 394 51.76 59.04 8.92
CA CYS A 394 52.68 57.93 9.05
C CYS A 394 52.94 57.33 7.65
N VAL A 395 53.95 57.83 6.94
CA VAL A 395 54.53 57.09 5.81
C VAL A 395 55.33 55.93 6.39
N VAL A 396 54.66 54.80 6.59
CA VAL A 396 55.32 53.52 6.87
C VAL A 396 55.94 53.05 5.55
N ASN A 397 57.16 53.51 5.28
CA ASN A 397 58.02 52.91 4.26
C ASN A 397 58.53 51.56 4.76
N GLY A 398 57.67 50.57 4.62
CA GLY A 398 57.90 49.17 4.95
C GLY A 398 56.56 48.47 4.92
N LYS A 399 56.33 47.59 3.93
CA LYS A 399 55.16 46.71 3.90
C LYS A 399 55.17 45.80 5.14
N MET A 400 54.70 46.28 6.28
CA MET A 400 54.21 45.42 7.34
C MET A 400 52.90 44.83 6.84
N GLN A 401 52.99 43.70 6.14
CA GLN A 401 51.89 42.76 6.10
C GLN A 401 51.63 42.35 7.54
N LEU A 402 50.60 42.93 8.15
CA LEU A 402 50.00 42.35 9.35
C LEU A 402 49.62 40.91 8.96
N GLN A 403 50.39 39.93 9.44
CA GLN A 403 49.97 38.54 9.39
C GLN A 403 48.81 38.40 10.38
N THR A 404 47.61 38.69 9.88
CA THR A 404 46.40 38.40 10.63
C THR A 404 46.25 36.89 10.69
N SER A 405 45.83 36.34 11.83
CA SER A 405 45.36 34.95 11.94
C SER A 405 44.05 34.69 11.17
N MET A 406 43.55 35.69 10.44
CA MET A 406 42.34 35.62 9.64
C MET A 406 42.65 34.88 8.35
N TRP A 407 41.91 33.80 8.13
CA TRP A 407 42.04 32.96 6.96
C TRP A 407 41.66 33.79 5.71
N THR A 408 42.47 33.74 4.67
CA THR A 408 42.17 34.40 3.39
C THR A 408 41.04 33.66 2.68
N GLN A 409 40.33 34.33 1.76
CA GLN A 409 39.10 33.85 1.09
C GLN A 409 39.16 32.40 0.57
N GLU A 410 40.32 31.94 0.06
CA GLU A 410 40.51 30.57 -0.42
C GLU A 410 40.71 29.55 0.72
N SER A 411 41.36 29.96 1.80
CA SER A 411 41.59 29.10 2.98
C SER A 411 40.37 29.02 3.88
N ASP A 412 39.58 30.08 4.01
CA ASP A 412 38.37 30.11 4.87
C ASP A 412 37.22 29.30 4.26
N PHE A 413 36.89 28.18 4.89
CA PHE A 413 35.77 27.33 4.48
C PHE A 413 34.39 28.02 4.61
N LYS A 414 34.28 29.06 5.43
CA LYS A 414 33.05 29.86 5.60
C LYS A 414 33.04 31.13 4.74
N SER A 415 34.03 31.32 3.87
CA SER A 415 34.03 32.44 2.93
C SER A 415 32.83 32.33 1.97
N MET A 416 32.32 33.47 1.50
CA MET A 416 31.17 33.51 0.59
C MET A 416 31.39 32.64 -0.66
N GLU A 417 32.61 32.63 -1.20
CA GLU A 417 32.95 31.83 -2.39
C GLU A 417 32.97 30.34 -2.10
N ASN A 418 33.56 29.93 -0.98
CA ASN A 418 33.60 28.52 -0.59
C ASN A 418 32.21 28.01 -0.19
N LEU A 419 31.37 28.84 0.44
CA LEU A 419 29.96 28.53 0.70
C LEU A 419 29.15 28.38 -0.60
N LYS A 420 29.37 29.22 -1.61
CA LYS A 420 28.74 29.05 -2.93
C LYS A 420 29.19 27.76 -3.61
N LYS A 421 30.49 27.45 -3.58
CA LYS A 421 31.04 26.19 -4.12
C LYS A 421 30.46 24.98 -3.39
N PHE A 422 30.37 25.04 -2.05
CA PHE A 422 29.76 24.02 -1.22
C PHE A 422 28.28 23.82 -1.56
N PHE A 423 27.51 24.92 -1.62
CA PHE A 423 26.10 24.89 -2.00
C PHE A 423 25.89 24.26 -3.39
N HIS A 424 26.68 24.64 -4.39
CA HIS A 424 26.62 24.02 -5.72
C HIS A 424 26.97 22.53 -5.70
N LYS A 425 28.00 22.14 -4.95
CA LYS A 425 28.41 20.74 -4.81
C LYS A 425 27.30 19.90 -4.19
N GLU A 426 26.70 20.38 -3.10
CA GLU A 426 25.59 19.69 -2.41
C GLU A 426 24.33 19.63 -3.28
N TRP A 427 24.01 20.73 -3.97
CA TRP A 427 22.86 20.76 -4.86
C TRP A 427 23.01 19.76 -6.02
N CYS A 428 24.21 19.67 -6.61
CA CYS A 428 24.51 18.67 -7.63
C CYS A 428 24.61 17.23 -7.08
N LYS A 429 25.10 17.03 -5.85
CA LYS A 429 25.08 15.72 -5.17
C LYS A 429 23.64 15.23 -5.06
N ARG A 430 22.75 16.06 -4.51
CA ARG A 430 21.31 15.75 -4.38
C ARG A 430 20.65 15.51 -5.73
N PHE A 431 20.93 16.33 -6.75
CA PHE A 431 20.39 16.14 -8.10
C PHE A 431 20.85 14.82 -8.74
N ARG A 432 22.12 14.43 -8.56
CA ARG A 432 22.60 13.14 -9.08
C ARG A 432 21.98 11.96 -8.35
N THR A 433 21.81 12.05 -7.04
CA THR A 433 21.08 11.05 -6.26
C THR A 433 19.62 10.94 -6.72
N SER A 434 18.97 12.08 -7.00
CA SER A 434 17.59 12.10 -7.50
C SER A 434 17.47 11.44 -8.88
N GLU A 435 18.36 11.76 -9.82
CA GLU A 435 18.37 11.13 -11.15
C GLU A 435 18.64 9.62 -11.09
N LYS A 436 19.44 9.16 -10.13
CA LYS A 436 19.67 7.72 -9.91
C LYS A 436 18.40 7.00 -9.42
N LEU A 437 17.56 7.68 -8.63
CA LEU A 437 16.31 7.13 -8.12
C LEU A 437 15.24 7.07 -9.22
N SER A 438 14.96 8.20 -9.86
CA SER A 438 14.06 8.30 -11.02
C SER A 438 14.25 9.64 -11.73
N GLU A 439 14.40 9.60 -13.05
CA GLU A 439 14.46 10.81 -13.87
C GLU A 439 13.12 11.57 -13.84
N THR A 440 13.18 12.90 -13.92
CA THR A 440 11.96 13.74 -14.01
C THR A 440 11.27 13.50 -15.34
N ASN A 441 10.06 12.94 -15.27
CA ASN A 441 9.22 12.74 -16.44
C ASN A 441 8.41 14.01 -16.73
N PHE A 442 8.53 14.52 -17.96
CA PHE A 442 7.74 15.65 -18.45
C PHE A 442 6.59 15.16 -19.32
N VAL A 443 5.43 15.80 -19.19
CA VAL A 443 4.28 15.55 -20.04
C VAL A 443 4.65 15.89 -21.49
N PRO A 444 4.31 15.03 -22.46
CA PRO A 444 4.47 15.34 -23.87
C PRO A 444 3.78 16.65 -24.24
N LYS A 445 4.42 17.47 -25.07
CA LYS A 445 3.80 18.71 -25.56
C LYS A 445 2.67 18.37 -26.53
N ASP A 446 1.54 19.05 -26.38
CA ASP A 446 0.46 18.98 -27.36
C ASP A 446 0.93 19.59 -28.71
N PRO A 447 0.40 19.11 -29.84
CA PRO A 447 0.68 19.70 -31.14
C PRO A 447 0.20 21.17 -31.19
N PRO A 448 0.91 22.05 -31.92
CA PRO A 448 0.68 23.50 -31.91
C PRO A 448 -0.72 23.93 -32.37
N ASP A 449 -1.41 23.10 -33.15
CA ASP A 449 -2.76 23.38 -33.67
C ASP A 449 -3.90 23.04 -32.69
N TYR A 450 -3.57 22.53 -31.50
CA TYR A 450 -4.58 22.13 -30.52
C TYR A 450 -5.13 23.35 -29.75
N LYS A 451 -6.42 23.63 -29.94
CA LYS A 451 -7.18 24.51 -29.05
C LYS A 451 -7.67 23.71 -27.85
N PRO A 452 -7.33 24.09 -26.61
CA PRO A 452 -7.82 23.39 -25.42
C PRO A 452 -9.35 23.43 -25.42
N LEU A 453 -9.97 22.25 -25.22
CA LEU A 453 -11.40 22.19 -25.00
C LEU A 453 -11.75 22.98 -23.74
N SER A 454 -12.78 23.83 -23.84
CA SER A 454 -13.32 24.54 -22.67
C SER A 454 -13.76 23.51 -21.63
N PHE A 455 -13.08 23.55 -20.49
CA PHE A 455 -13.21 22.58 -19.40
C PHE A 455 -13.80 23.23 -18.13
N SER A 456 -13.92 24.56 -18.14
CA SER A 456 -14.59 25.35 -17.10
C SER A 456 -16.07 24.99 -17.02
N THR A 457 -16.64 25.01 -15.80
CA THR A 457 -18.07 24.79 -15.46
C THR A 457 -18.60 23.36 -15.37
N LEU A 458 -17.85 22.33 -15.80
CA LEU A 458 -18.34 20.93 -15.73
C LEU A 458 -18.66 20.49 -14.29
N SER A 459 -17.85 20.87 -13.31
CA SER A 459 -18.11 20.53 -11.89
C SER A 459 -19.40 21.15 -11.35
N CYS A 460 -19.84 22.27 -11.91
CA CYS A 460 -20.90 23.13 -11.37
C CYS A 460 -22.25 22.77 -11.98
N THR A 461 -22.23 22.25 -13.22
CA THR A 461 -23.43 21.78 -13.91
C THR A 461 -24.07 20.58 -13.21
N ASN A 462 -23.27 19.67 -12.64
CA ASN A 462 -23.76 18.45 -11.98
C ASN A 462 -23.06 18.23 -10.63
N PRO A 463 -23.54 18.84 -9.52
CA PRO A 463 -22.89 18.71 -8.21
C PRO A 463 -22.93 17.27 -7.66
N ASN A 464 -23.97 16.50 -8.00
CA ASN A 464 -24.17 15.13 -7.51
C ASN A 464 -23.21 14.09 -8.13
N THR A 465 -22.54 14.43 -9.24
CA THR A 465 -21.56 13.56 -9.92
C THR A 465 -20.17 14.20 -10.00
N SER A 466 -19.90 15.18 -9.13
CA SER A 466 -18.64 15.92 -9.13
C SER A 466 -17.43 15.01 -8.93
N LEU A 467 -16.42 15.20 -9.77
CA LEU A 467 -15.19 14.42 -9.78
C LEU A 467 -14.14 15.05 -8.86
N ASN A 468 -13.52 14.23 -8.00
CA ASN A 468 -12.40 14.62 -7.16
C ASN A 468 -11.07 14.12 -7.75
N PHE A 469 -9.94 14.76 -7.40
CA PHE A 469 -8.64 14.43 -7.99
C PHE A 469 -7.61 14.06 -6.94
N ILE A 470 -6.91 12.95 -7.14
CA ILE A 470 -5.81 12.52 -6.27
C ILE A 470 -4.63 11.99 -7.10
N ALA A 471 -3.44 12.04 -6.51
CA ALA A 471 -2.24 11.43 -7.08
C ALA A 471 -1.65 10.38 -6.13
N LEU A 472 -1.25 9.25 -6.70
CA LEU A 472 -0.58 8.13 -6.04
C LEU A 472 0.78 7.89 -6.69
N ASP A 473 1.75 7.44 -5.88
CA ASP A 473 3.08 7.15 -6.39
C ASP A 473 3.05 5.83 -7.16
N SER A 474 3.29 5.88 -8.47
CA SER A 474 3.19 4.68 -9.31
C SER A 474 4.26 3.63 -9.01
N ILE A 475 5.41 4.00 -8.45
CA ILE A 475 6.46 3.04 -8.11
C ILE A 475 6.16 2.34 -6.78
N ARG A 476 5.78 3.12 -5.77
CA ARG A 476 5.51 2.58 -4.43
C ARG A 476 4.15 1.88 -4.34
N ASP A 477 3.13 2.50 -4.94
CA ASP A 477 1.73 2.07 -4.81
C ASP A 477 1.29 1.23 -6.01
N GLU A 478 2.24 0.55 -6.68
CA GLU A 478 2.03 -0.26 -7.88
C GLU A 478 0.93 -1.33 -7.71
N VAL A 479 0.89 -1.94 -6.53
CA VAL A 479 -0.10 -2.98 -6.18
C VAL A 479 -1.54 -2.47 -6.34
N PHE A 480 -1.80 -1.18 -6.08
CA PHE A 480 -3.14 -0.61 -6.26
C PHE A 480 -3.51 -0.49 -7.74
N ALA A 481 -2.59 -0.03 -8.58
CA ALA A 481 -2.86 0.06 -10.02
C ALA A 481 -3.04 -1.33 -10.63
N GLN A 482 -2.23 -2.32 -10.20
CA GLN A 482 -2.38 -3.70 -10.65
C GLN A 482 -3.77 -4.27 -10.29
N ARG A 483 -4.27 -4.00 -9.09
CA ARG A 483 -5.64 -4.39 -8.69
C ARG A 483 -6.75 -3.66 -9.47
N LEU A 484 -6.45 -2.49 -10.02
CA LEU A 484 -7.32 -1.77 -10.96
C LEU A 484 -7.11 -2.23 -12.42
N GLY A 485 -6.38 -3.33 -12.65
CA GLY A 485 -6.16 -3.88 -13.99
C GLY A 485 -5.06 -3.18 -14.80
N ILE A 486 -4.26 -2.30 -14.19
CA ILE A 486 -3.21 -1.52 -14.87
C ILE A 486 -1.83 -2.07 -14.57
N ASP A 487 -1.14 -2.51 -15.62
CA ASP A 487 0.29 -2.77 -15.56
C ASP A 487 1.07 -1.47 -15.76
N ILE A 488 1.54 -0.88 -14.66
CA ILE A 488 2.33 0.36 -14.66
C ILE A 488 3.61 0.23 -15.48
N SER A 489 4.21 -0.97 -15.53
CA SER A 489 5.48 -1.18 -16.22
C SER A 489 5.37 -0.99 -17.74
N THR A 490 4.19 -1.24 -18.30
CA THR A 490 3.89 -1.08 -19.73
C THR A 490 3.52 0.35 -20.12
N LYS A 491 3.10 1.17 -19.16
CA LYS A 491 2.60 2.51 -19.42
C LYS A 491 3.73 3.52 -19.62
N PHE A 492 3.52 4.46 -20.53
CA PHE A 492 4.49 5.53 -20.83
C PHE A 492 4.84 6.32 -19.55
N HIS A 493 6.13 6.51 -19.28
CA HIS A 493 6.64 7.13 -18.06
C HIS A 493 6.17 6.50 -16.73
N ARG A 494 5.65 5.25 -16.76
CA ARG A 494 5.00 4.61 -15.60
C ARG A 494 3.85 5.45 -15.03
N THR A 495 3.14 6.16 -15.92
CA THR A 495 2.04 7.05 -15.56
C THR A 495 0.73 6.51 -16.12
N ALA A 496 -0.31 6.47 -15.30
CA ALA A 496 -1.65 6.02 -15.68
C ALA A 496 -2.74 6.85 -14.96
N ALA A 497 -3.92 6.96 -15.56
CA ALA A 497 -5.06 7.63 -14.94
C ALA A 497 -6.28 6.70 -14.91
N VAL A 498 -7.02 6.71 -13.81
CA VAL A 498 -8.24 5.93 -13.60
C VAL A 498 -9.30 6.81 -12.98
N ILE A 499 -10.55 6.66 -13.40
CA ILE A 499 -11.69 7.16 -12.65
C ILE A 499 -12.32 5.98 -11.91
N VAL A 500 -12.47 6.10 -10.59
CA VAL A 500 -13.13 5.12 -9.73
C VAL A 500 -14.40 5.73 -9.18
N ASN A 501 -15.52 5.05 -9.34
CA ASN A 501 -16.78 5.39 -8.72
C ASN A 501 -17.18 4.28 -7.74
N GLU A 502 -17.05 4.55 -6.43
CA GLU A 502 -17.38 3.60 -5.38
C GLU A 502 -18.89 3.28 -5.35
N GLN A 503 -19.75 4.28 -5.56
CA GLN A 503 -21.21 4.10 -5.48
C GLN A 503 -21.73 3.16 -6.57
N MET A 504 -21.14 3.20 -7.76
CA MET A 504 -21.52 2.34 -8.89
C MET A 504 -20.65 1.08 -9.01
N GLU A 505 -19.64 0.90 -8.15
CA GLU A 505 -18.64 -0.17 -8.24
C GLU A 505 -17.97 -0.27 -9.63
N THR A 506 -17.81 0.86 -10.30
CA THR A 506 -17.20 0.95 -11.62
C THR A 506 -15.87 1.67 -11.57
N HIS A 507 -14.96 1.23 -12.44
CA HIS A 507 -13.73 1.96 -12.71
C HIS A 507 -13.54 2.06 -14.22
N TYR A 508 -12.89 3.14 -14.65
CA TYR A 508 -12.63 3.48 -16.03
C TYR A 508 -11.15 3.75 -16.16
N ILE A 509 -10.49 3.09 -17.11
CA ILE A 509 -9.04 3.21 -17.31
C ILE A 509 -8.79 4.10 -18.53
N LEU A 510 -7.84 5.03 -18.41
CA LEU A 510 -7.32 5.74 -19.57
C LEU A 510 -6.33 4.85 -20.32
N GLU A 511 -6.74 4.35 -21.48
CA GLU A 511 -5.90 3.48 -22.32
C GLU A 511 -4.74 4.24 -22.98
N GLU A 512 -5.04 5.44 -23.49
CA GLU A 512 -4.11 6.35 -24.14
C GLU A 512 -3.03 6.88 -23.17
N PRO A 513 -1.86 7.35 -23.69
CA PRO A 513 -0.87 7.98 -22.83
C PRO A 513 -1.45 9.21 -22.13
N VAL A 514 -1.08 9.40 -20.86
CA VAL A 514 -1.54 10.53 -20.05
C VAL A 514 -0.94 11.83 -20.61
N THR A 515 -1.80 12.63 -21.22
CA THR A 515 -1.51 13.98 -21.74
C THR A 515 -2.62 14.93 -21.31
N ASN A 516 -2.38 16.23 -21.43
CA ASN A 516 -3.37 17.26 -21.07
C ASN A 516 -4.67 17.05 -21.86
N ARG A 517 -4.56 16.85 -23.18
CA ARG A 517 -5.67 16.56 -24.07
C ARG A 517 -6.43 15.29 -23.70
N ASN A 518 -5.72 14.16 -23.57
CA ASN A 518 -6.37 12.86 -23.38
C ASN A 518 -7.07 12.80 -22.02
N LEU A 519 -6.48 13.40 -20.99
CA LEU A 519 -7.08 13.45 -19.66
C LEU A 519 -8.34 14.31 -19.62
N ARG A 520 -8.36 15.46 -20.32
CA ARG A 520 -9.57 16.31 -20.47
C ARG A 520 -10.69 15.59 -21.21
N ASN A 521 -10.36 14.95 -22.34
CA ASN A 521 -11.32 14.16 -23.10
C ASN A 521 -11.90 13.01 -22.27
N PHE A 522 -11.04 12.35 -21.48
CA PHE A 522 -11.44 11.26 -20.60
C PHE A 522 -12.46 11.71 -19.54
N ILE A 523 -12.20 12.85 -18.88
CA ILE A 523 -13.12 13.43 -17.89
C ILE A 523 -14.44 13.84 -18.55
N GLN A 524 -14.41 14.49 -19.71
CA GLN A 524 -15.63 14.87 -20.43
C GLN A 524 -16.48 13.64 -20.84
N ARG A 525 -15.82 12.59 -21.34
CA ARG A 525 -16.51 11.35 -21.71
C ARG A 525 -17.14 10.65 -20.51
N PHE A 526 -16.48 10.71 -19.34
CA PHE A 526 -17.02 10.20 -18.09
C PHE A 526 -18.27 10.98 -17.66
N MET A 527 -18.21 12.31 -17.68
CA MET A 527 -19.35 13.17 -17.30
C MET A 527 -20.55 13.00 -18.24
N ASN A 528 -20.31 12.63 -19.50
CA ASN A 528 -21.35 12.33 -20.49
C ASN A 528 -21.80 10.86 -20.49
N ASP A 529 -21.36 10.05 -19.52
CA ASP A 529 -21.65 8.61 -19.38
C ASP A 529 -21.36 7.78 -20.65
N SER A 530 -20.32 8.17 -21.39
CA SER A 530 -19.93 7.60 -22.69
C SER A 530 -18.72 6.66 -22.61
N LEU A 531 -18.20 6.41 -21.41
CA LEU A 531 -17.07 5.53 -21.19
C LEU A 531 -17.54 4.10 -20.92
N PRO A 532 -16.96 3.09 -21.60
CA PRO A 532 -17.21 1.71 -21.23
C PRO A 532 -16.57 1.41 -19.88
N ARG A 533 -17.28 0.65 -19.03
CA ARG A 533 -16.72 0.13 -17.78
C ARG A 533 -15.49 -0.73 -18.11
N SER A 534 -14.40 -0.53 -17.37
CA SER A 534 -13.25 -1.41 -17.45
C SER A 534 -13.62 -2.78 -16.86
N MET A 535 -13.72 -3.78 -17.74
CA MET A 535 -13.90 -5.19 -17.33
C MET A 535 -12.60 -5.99 -17.51
N GLU A 536 -11.60 -5.40 -18.15
CA GLU A 536 -10.36 -6.07 -18.51
C GLU A 536 -9.28 -5.83 -17.44
N SER A 537 -8.73 -6.90 -16.92
CA SER A 537 -7.36 -6.89 -16.42
C SER A 537 -6.48 -7.39 -17.55
N ASN A 538 -5.70 -6.50 -18.16
CA ASN A 538 -4.63 -6.92 -19.08
C ASN A 538 -3.49 -7.65 -18.35
N ILE A 539 -3.54 -7.63 -17.02
CA ILE A 539 -2.67 -8.43 -16.18
C ILE A 539 -3.31 -9.80 -16.07
N ASP A 540 -2.85 -10.70 -16.91
CA ASP A 540 -2.78 -12.10 -16.55
C ASP A 540 -1.94 -12.16 -15.26
N LEU A 541 -2.58 -12.06 -14.09
CA LEU A 541 -1.99 -12.35 -12.77
C LEU A 541 -1.68 -13.86 -12.65
N ILE A 542 -1.40 -14.50 -13.80
CA ILE A 542 -0.69 -15.73 -13.96
C ILE A 542 0.55 -15.58 -13.10
N LEU A 543 0.46 -16.22 -11.94
CA LEU A 543 1.59 -16.75 -11.24
C LEU A 543 2.59 -17.22 -12.30
N LYS A 544 3.74 -16.54 -12.40
CA LYS A 544 4.96 -17.19 -12.87
C LYS A 544 5.10 -18.43 -11.97
N ASN A 545 4.66 -19.55 -12.53
CA ASN A 545 4.36 -20.84 -11.89
C ASN A 545 3.12 -20.84 -10.99
N PRO A 546 1.93 -21.30 -11.47
CA PRO A 546 1.21 -22.23 -10.64
C PRO A 546 2.23 -23.34 -10.40
N SER A 547 2.78 -23.45 -9.20
CA SER A 547 3.36 -24.70 -8.75
C SER A 547 2.22 -25.70 -8.83
N SER A 548 2.03 -26.28 -10.01
CA SER A 548 1.44 -27.59 -10.14
C SER A 548 2.30 -28.42 -9.22
N TYR A 549 1.72 -28.84 -8.10
CA TYR A 549 2.24 -29.96 -7.36
C TYR A 549 2.10 -31.17 -8.29
N GLY A 550 3.02 -31.25 -9.25
CA GLY A 550 3.21 -32.40 -10.10
C GLY A 550 3.85 -33.46 -9.23
N PHE A 551 3.02 -34.18 -8.48
CA PHE A 551 3.41 -35.49 -7.99
C PHE A 551 3.64 -36.35 -9.25
N LYS A 552 4.90 -36.56 -9.62
CA LYS A 552 5.27 -37.66 -10.51
C LYS A 552 4.90 -38.95 -9.78
N GLN A 553 3.74 -39.51 -10.06
CA GLN A 553 3.46 -40.90 -9.70
C GLN A 553 4.05 -41.80 -10.77
N ASN A 554 4.97 -42.66 -10.33
CA ASN A 554 5.27 -43.89 -11.02
C ASN A 554 3.98 -44.73 -11.10
N ASN A 555 3.56 -45.03 -12.32
CA ASN A 555 2.74 -46.16 -12.75
C ASN A 555 1.82 -46.80 -11.69
N GLN A 556 0.68 -46.16 -11.41
CA GLN A 556 -0.56 -46.84 -11.04
C GLN A 556 -1.72 -45.96 -11.57
N SER A 557 -2.63 -46.56 -12.32
CA SER A 557 -3.77 -45.91 -12.97
C SER A 557 -4.78 -45.38 -11.94
N ASN A 558 -4.47 -44.24 -11.33
CA ASN A 558 -5.40 -43.45 -10.55
C ASN A 558 -5.94 -42.33 -11.45
N GLU A 559 -7.24 -42.34 -11.74
CA GLU A 559 -7.90 -41.24 -12.47
C GLU A 559 -7.68 -39.92 -11.73
N THR A 560 -6.82 -39.07 -12.28
CA THR A 560 -6.51 -37.74 -11.72
C THR A 560 -7.69 -36.81 -12.01
N ILE A 561 -8.40 -36.37 -10.99
CA ILE A 561 -9.47 -35.37 -11.15
C ILE A 561 -8.84 -33.99 -11.31
N PHE A 562 -9.13 -33.36 -12.44
CA PHE A 562 -8.68 -32.02 -12.77
C PHE A 562 -9.85 -31.04 -12.60
N VAL A 563 -9.72 -30.11 -11.66
CA VAL A 563 -10.61 -28.96 -11.54
C VAL A 563 -9.93 -27.79 -12.23
N GLU A 564 -10.55 -27.32 -13.31
CA GLU A 564 -10.03 -26.20 -14.10
C GLU A 564 -10.14 -24.88 -13.34
N GLU A 565 -9.07 -24.08 -13.43
CA GLU A 565 -9.02 -22.70 -12.94
C GLU A 565 -9.65 -21.77 -13.98
N LEU A 566 -10.69 -21.05 -13.58
CA LEU A 566 -11.32 -20.03 -14.40
C LEU A 566 -10.62 -18.69 -14.24
N THR A 567 -10.73 -17.90 -15.30
CA THR A 567 -10.29 -16.52 -15.43
C THR A 567 -11.49 -15.68 -15.88
N HIS A 568 -11.40 -14.35 -15.82
CA HIS A 568 -12.46 -13.49 -16.33
C HIS A 568 -12.88 -13.82 -17.79
N ARG A 569 -11.92 -14.23 -18.64
CA ARG A 569 -12.15 -14.50 -20.07
C ARG A 569 -13.00 -15.75 -20.31
N ASN A 570 -12.70 -16.84 -19.60
CA ASN A 570 -13.39 -18.13 -19.80
C ASN A 570 -14.54 -18.37 -18.81
N PHE A 571 -14.78 -17.45 -17.87
CA PHE A 571 -15.76 -17.63 -16.80
C PHE A 571 -17.18 -17.80 -17.35
N LEU A 572 -17.67 -16.83 -18.13
CA LEU A 572 -19.05 -16.86 -18.67
C LEU A 572 -19.26 -18.06 -19.59
N ASP A 573 -18.33 -18.31 -20.50
CA ASP A 573 -18.37 -19.45 -21.43
C ASP A 573 -18.39 -20.81 -20.70
N SER A 574 -17.68 -20.91 -19.57
CA SER A 574 -17.64 -22.13 -18.76
C SER A 574 -18.90 -22.34 -17.92
N VAL A 575 -19.45 -21.27 -17.38
CA VAL A 575 -20.60 -21.29 -16.46
C VAL A 575 -21.92 -21.48 -17.21
N LEU A 576 -22.05 -20.85 -18.37
CA LEU A 576 -23.27 -20.85 -19.20
C LEU A 576 -23.34 -22.03 -20.17
N GLN A 577 -22.52 -23.08 -19.98
CA GLN A 577 -22.61 -24.30 -20.77
C GLN A 577 -23.99 -24.95 -20.68
N LYS A 578 -24.60 -25.20 -21.85
CA LYS A 578 -25.93 -25.83 -21.96
C LYS A 578 -25.90 -27.27 -21.41
N ASN A 579 -27.01 -27.69 -20.78
CA ASN A 579 -27.26 -29.05 -20.27
C ASN A 579 -26.28 -29.55 -19.19
N LYS A 580 -25.53 -28.65 -18.54
CA LYS A 580 -24.53 -28.99 -17.53
C LYS A 580 -24.71 -28.13 -16.30
N ALA A 581 -24.80 -28.73 -15.13
CA ALA A 581 -24.73 -28.00 -13.88
C ALA A 581 -23.27 -27.67 -13.58
N VAL A 582 -22.96 -26.42 -13.28
CA VAL A 582 -21.59 -25.96 -13.03
C VAL A 582 -21.49 -25.52 -11.58
N VAL A 583 -20.59 -26.13 -10.83
CA VAL A 583 -20.30 -25.78 -9.44
C VAL A 583 -18.96 -25.06 -9.42
N VAL A 584 -18.96 -23.80 -9.00
CA VAL A 584 -17.79 -22.94 -8.99
C VAL A 584 -17.39 -22.66 -7.54
N LEU A 585 -16.14 -22.98 -7.19
CA LEU A 585 -15.51 -22.56 -5.94
C LEU A 585 -14.82 -21.21 -6.14
N TYR A 586 -15.34 -20.18 -5.49
CA TYR A 586 -14.70 -18.89 -5.33
C TYR A 586 -13.73 -18.97 -4.15
N TYR A 587 -12.46 -18.67 -4.39
CA TYR A 587 -11.44 -18.66 -3.36
C TYR A 587 -10.50 -17.45 -3.51
N SER A 588 -9.65 -17.28 -2.51
CA SER A 588 -8.56 -16.31 -2.50
C SER A 588 -7.30 -16.99 -1.96
N LYS A 589 -6.13 -16.60 -2.47
CA LYS A 589 -4.84 -17.10 -1.92
C LYS A 589 -4.54 -16.57 -0.52
N GLN A 590 -5.14 -15.45 -0.12
CA GLN A 590 -4.95 -14.86 1.21
C GLN A 590 -5.84 -15.53 2.27
N CYS A 591 -6.81 -16.34 1.82
CA CYS A 591 -7.78 -17.00 2.67
C CYS A 591 -7.23 -18.32 3.24
N SER A 592 -6.99 -18.35 4.55
CA SER A 592 -6.50 -19.55 5.25
C SER A 592 -7.49 -20.73 5.21
N TYR A 593 -8.79 -20.45 5.29
CA TYR A 593 -9.86 -21.45 5.24
C TYR A 593 -10.03 -22.11 3.85
N CYS A 594 -9.65 -21.38 2.79
CA CYS A 594 -9.86 -21.81 1.41
C CYS A 594 -9.06 -23.08 1.07
N ASN A 595 -7.90 -23.28 1.70
CA ASN A 595 -7.11 -24.50 1.54
C ASN A 595 -7.84 -25.75 2.05
N GLY A 596 -8.47 -25.67 3.23
CA GLY A 596 -9.23 -26.79 3.78
C GLY A 596 -10.48 -27.11 2.95
N ILE A 597 -11.17 -26.08 2.50
CA ILE A 597 -12.38 -26.23 1.68
C ILE A 597 -12.06 -26.71 0.26
N SER A 598 -10.88 -26.39 -0.27
CA SER A 598 -10.40 -26.96 -1.53
C SER A 598 -10.33 -28.49 -1.47
N PHE A 599 -9.90 -29.07 -0.34
CA PHE A 599 -9.89 -30.53 -0.17
C PHE A 599 -11.31 -31.12 -0.15
N VAL A 600 -12.25 -30.49 0.55
CA VAL A 600 -13.66 -30.90 0.57
C VAL A 600 -14.26 -30.84 -0.84
N PHE A 601 -14.01 -29.75 -1.57
CA PHE A 601 -14.49 -29.54 -2.92
C PHE A 601 -13.95 -30.58 -3.90
N LEU A 602 -12.63 -30.86 -3.86
CA LEU A 602 -12.00 -31.91 -4.67
C LEU A 602 -12.52 -33.31 -4.33
N THR A 603 -12.81 -33.58 -3.05
CA THR A 603 -13.38 -34.85 -2.62
C THR A 603 -14.79 -35.06 -3.17
N VAL A 604 -15.61 -34.01 -3.18
CA VAL A 604 -16.94 -34.05 -3.80
C VAL A 604 -16.84 -34.20 -5.32
N ALA A 605 -15.95 -33.44 -5.96
CA ALA A 605 -15.68 -33.56 -7.40
C ALA A 605 -15.22 -34.98 -7.77
N ARG A 606 -14.40 -35.62 -6.92
CA ARG A 606 -14.02 -37.04 -7.06
C ARG A 606 -15.21 -37.98 -6.99
N LYS A 607 -16.05 -37.85 -5.96
CA LYS A 607 -17.22 -38.73 -5.78
C LYS A 607 -18.26 -38.55 -6.89
N LEU A 608 -18.24 -37.42 -7.59
CA LEU A 608 -19.17 -37.08 -8.67
C LEU A 608 -18.53 -37.11 -10.06
N SER A 609 -17.28 -37.58 -10.19
CA SER A 609 -16.59 -37.69 -11.48
C SER A 609 -17.31 -38.60 -12.47
N PHE A 610 -18.14 -39.52 -11.97
CA PHE A 610 -18.95 -40.42 -12.78
C PHE A 610 -20.13 -39.71 -13.48
N VAL A 611 -20.56 -38.55 -12.96
CA VAL A 611 -21.74 -37.80 -13.41
C VAL A 611 -21.34 -36.78 -14.48
N ASP A 612 -21.55 -37.12 -15.75
CA ASP A 612 -21.14 -36.29 -16.90
C ASP A 612 -21.84 -34.91 -16.97
N ASN A 613 -22.98 -34.74 -16.30
CA ASN A 613 -23.79 -33.50 -16.33
C ASN A 613 -23.39 -32.47 -15.26
N ILE A 614 -22.40 -32.76 -14.39
CA ILE A 614 -21.93 -31.83 -13.36
C ILE A 614 -20.46 -31.51 -13.61
N ILE A 615 -20.12 -30.24 -13.63
CA ILE A 615 -18.75 -29.76 -13.80
C ILE A 615 -18.33 -28.97 -12.57
N PHE A 616 -17.14 -29.29 -12.07
CA PHE A 616 -16.50 -28.55 -10.98
C PHE A 616 -15.44 -27.62 -11.56
N LYS A 617 -15.50 -26.35 -11.16
CA LYS A 617 -14.55 -25.30 -11.52
C LYS A 617 -14.15 -24.53 -10.28
N ARG A 618 -13.05 -23.79 -10.35
CA ARG A 618 -12.65 -22.85 -9.30
C ARG A 618 -12.15 -21.54 -9.91
N ILE A 619 -12.26 -20.45 -9.18
CA ILE A 619 -11.80 -19.13 -9.58
C ILE A 619 -11.21 -18.37 -8.39
N ASP A 620 -10.03 -17.78 -8.61
CA ASP A 620 -9.44 -16.82 -7.68
C ASP A 620 -10.15 -15.48 -7.82
N GLY A 621 -11.02 -15.16 -6.85
CA GLY A 621 -11.82 -13.94 -6.86
C GLY A 621 -11.03 -12.67 -6.52
N ASP A 622 -9.79 -12.79 -6.00
CA ASP A 622 -8.93 -11.63 -5.75
C ASP A 622 -8.27 -11.10 -7.03
N LEU A 623 -8.07 -11.98 -8.01
CA LEU A 623 -7.32 -11.68 -9.24
C LEU A 623 -8.24 -11.43 -10.44
N ASN A 624 -9.49 -11.90 -10.39
CA ASN A 624 -10.41 -11.84 -11.51
C ASN A 624 -11.57 -10.88 -11.21
N ILE A 625 -11.68 -9.84 -12.04
CA ILE A 625 -12.81 -8.92 -12.02
C ILE A 625 -13.95 -9.56 -12.82
N LEU A 626 -15.08 -9.81 -12.17
CA LEU A 626 -16.28 -10.38 -12.78
C LEU A 626 -17.41 -9.35 -12.79
N PRO A 627 -18.45 -9.52 -13.63
CA PRO A 627 -19.71 -8.79 -13.49
C PRO A 627 -20.25 -8.91 -12.06
N TRP A 628 -20.89 -7.86 -11.57
CA TRP A 628 -21.26 -7.72 -10.15
C TRP A 628 -22.15 -8.88 -9.67
N GLU A 629 -22.98 -9.43 -10.56
CA GLU A 629 -23.87 -10.57 -10.34
C GLU A 629 -23.13 -11.86 -9.94
N TYR A 630 -21.87 -11.98 -10.37
CA TYR A 630 -21.03 -13.17 -10.15
C TYR A 630 -19.89 -12.92 -9.17
N THR A 631 -19.82 -11.72 -8.58
CA THR A 631 -18.83 -11.40 -7.55
C THR A 631 -19.29 -11.90 -6.18
N MET A 632 -18.36 -12.47 -5.41
CA MET A 632 -18.64 -13.00 -4.07
C MET A 632 -17.99 -12.11 -3.01
N GLU A 633 -18.74 -11.77 -1.98
CA GLU A 633 -18.25 -10.90 -0.90
C GLU A 633 -17.32 -11.62 0.08
N GLU A 634 -17.49 -12.94 0.23
CA GLU A 634 -16.79 -13.75 1.22
C GLU A 634 -16.12 -14.95 0.54
N PHE A 635 -14.93 -15.31 1.03
CA PHE A 635 -14.18 -16.47 0.57
C PHE A 635 -13.96 -17.47 1.71
N PRO A 636 -14.10 -18.77 1.46
CA PRO A 636 -14.54 -19.38 0.21
C PRO A 636 -16.07 -19.38 0.06
N THR A 637 -16.55 -19.25 -1.17
CA THR A 637 -17.98 -19.38 -1.50
C THR A 637 -18.15 -20.40 -2.61
N VAL A 638 -19.20 -21.23 -2.53
CA VAL A 638 -19.56 -22.16 -3.60
C VAL A 638 -20.84 -21.69 -4.26
N LEU A 639 -20.79 -21.48 -5.57
CA LEU A 639 -21.94 -21.11 -6.39
C LEU A 639 -22.29 -22.26 -7.32
N LEU A 640 -23.57 -22.63 -7.39
CA LEU A 640 -24.08 -23.64 -8.32
C LEU A 640 -24.94 -22.98 -9.38
N PHE A 641 -24.59 -23.23 -10.63
CA PHE A 641 -25.40 -22.91 -11.80
C PHE A 641 -26.13 -24.17 -12.25
N PRO A 642 -27.47 -24.19 -12.24
CA PRO A 642 -28.22 -25.37 -12.65
C PRO A 642 -28.04 -25.65 -14.15
N SER A 643 -28.47 -26.83 -14.60
CA SER A 643 -28.33 -27.28 -15.99
C SER A 643 -29.27 -26.55 -16.97
N ILE A 644 -30.40 -26.03 -16.46
CA ILE A 644 -31.49 -25.44 -17.26
C ILE A 644 -31.54 -23.92 -17.05
N GLN A 645 -32.02 -23.45 -15.89
CA GLN A 645 -32.22 -22.03 -15.60
C GLN A 645 -30.97 -21.39 -15.00
N LYS A 646 -29.98 -21.09 -15.83
CA LYS A 646 -28.68 -20.54 -15.38
C LYS A 646 -28.79 -19.27 -14.53
N GLU A 647 -29.84 -18.49 -14.77
CA GLU A 647 -30.18 -17.27 -14.03
C GLU A 647 -30.53 -17.57 -12.56
N GLU A 648 -31.08 -18.75 -12.26
CA GLU A 648 -31.36 -19.20 -10.90
C GLU A 648 -30.13 -19.83 -10.23
N SER A 649 -28.98 -19.18 -10.33
CA SER A 649 -27.78 -19.61 -9.61
C SER A 649 -28.02 -19.58 -8.09
N ARG A 650 -27.48 -20.57 -7.37
CA ARG A 650 -27.69 -20.73 -5.93
C ARG A 650 -26.35 -20.69 -5.22
N VAL A 651 -26.25 -19.82 -4.21
CA VAL A 651 -25.08 -19.71 -3.34
C VAL A 651 -25.21 -20.74 -2.22
N PHE A 652 -24.11 -21.40 -1.86
CA PHE A 652 -24.06 -22.28 -0.69
C PHE A 652 -24.31 -21.47 0.59
N PRO A 653 -25.26 -21.88 1.47
CA PRO A 653 -25.61 -21.09 2.65
C PRO A 653 -24.43 -20.84 3.59
N SER A 654 -24.23 -19.58 4.01
CA SER A 654 -23.14 -19.16 4.91
C SER A 654 -23.24 -19.75 6.32
N ASP A 655 -24.46 -20.08 6.76
CA ASP A 655 -24.73 -20.53 8.13
C ASP A 655 -24.39 -22.01 8.35
N ILE A 656 -24.09 -22.74 7.27
CA ILE A 656 -23.82 -24.16 7.28
C ILE A 656 -22.32 -24.37 7.00
N PRO A 657 -21.61 -25.22 7.75
CA PRO A 657 -20.20 -25.49 7.46
C PRO A 657 -20.05 -26.26 6.14
N ILE A 658 -19.09 -25.85 5.29
CA ILE A 658 -18.77 -26.53 4.04
C ILE A 658 -18.04 -27.86 4.35
N THR A 659 -18.82 -28.93 4.43
CA THR A 659 -18.35 -30.31 4.63
C THR A 659 -18.79 -31.18 3.44
N VAL A 660 -18.18 -32.36 3.26
CA VAL A 660 -18.54 -33.28 2.17
C VAL A 660 -20.05 -33.62 2.18
N PRO A 661 -20.68 -33.97 3.32
CA PRO A 661 -22.12 -34.23 3.37
C PRO A 661 -22.98 -33.00 3.02
N ASN A 662 -22.64 -31.84 3.58
CA ASN A 662 -23.44 -30.61 3.37
C ASN A 662 -23.33 -30.13 1.92
N LEU A 663 -22.13 -30.16 1.33
CA LEU A 663 -21.93 -29.79 -0.07
C LEU A 663 -22.62 -30.77 -1.02
N MET A 664 -22.59 -32.08 -0.72
CA MET A 664 -23.34 -33.08 -1.48
C MET A 664 -24.85 -32.88 -1.37
N GLY A 665 -25.35 -32.57 -0.16
CA GLY A 665 -26.75 -32.25 0.06
C GLY A 665 -27.19 -31.01 -0.72
N PHE A 666 -26.36 -29.97 -0.73
CA PHE A 666 -26.58 -28.75 -1.50
C PHE A 666 -26.62 -29.01 -3.02
N ILE A 667 -25.72 -29.85 -3.54
CA ILE A 667 -25.78 -30.22 -4.96
C ILE A 667 -27.06 -31.00 -5.25
N LEU A 668 -27.40 -32.00 -4.42
CA LEU A 668 -28.59 -32.82 -4.59
C LEU A 668 -29.91 -32.02 -4.55
N SER A 669 -29.98 -30.93 -3.78
CA SER A 669 -31.17 -30.09 -3.69
C SER A 669 -31.34 -29.14 -4.87
N ASN A 670 -30.26 -28.83 -5.60
CA ASN A 670 -30.24 -27.78 -6.63
C ASN A 670 -29.98 -28.31 -8.05
N VAL A 671 -29.85 -29.62 -8.25
CA VAL A 671 -29.76 -30.25 -9.58
C VAL A 671 -31.12 -30.75 -10.06
N ASP A 672 -31.27 -30.89 -11.38
CA ASP A 672 -32.47 -31.45 -11.99
C ASP A 672 -32.72 -32.91 -11.57
N THR A 673 -33.96 -33.37 -11.69
CA THR A 673 -34.37 -34.67 -11.14
C THR A 673 -33.64 -35.87 -11.76
N SER A 674 -33.24 -35.78 -13.04
CA SER A 674 -32.47 -36.82 -13.71
C SER A 674 -31.04 -36.88 -13.18
N THR A 675 -30.39 -35.71 -13.10
CA THR A 675 -29.05 -35.56 -12.52
C THR A 675 -29.04 -35.96 -11.04
N LYS A 676 -30.09 -35.63 -10.26
CA LYS A 676 -30.24 -36.04 -8.86
C LYS A 676 -30.13 -37.55 -8.69
N LEU A 677 -30.83 -38.34 -9.52
CA LEU A 677 -30.74 -39.81 -9.48
C LEU A 677 -29.34 -40.30 -9.81
N HIS A 678 -28.68 -39.69 -10.79
CA HIS A 678 -27.32 -40.06 -11.18
C HIS A 678 -26.30 -39.76 -10.06
N VAL A 679 -26.42 -38.59 -9.42
CA VAL A 679 -25.64 -38.19 -8.25
C VAL A 679 -25.86 -39.19 -7.11
N MET A 680 -27.12 -39.49 -6.76
CA MET A 680 -27.45 -40.44 -5.70
C MET A 680 -26.83 -41.82 -5.94
N TYR A 681 -26.90 -42.33 -7.18
CA TYR A 681 -26.24 -43.57 -7.56
C TYR A 681 -24.71 -43.51 -7.40
N SER A 682 -24.09 -42.41 -7.83
CA SER A 682 -22.64 -42.18 -7.65
C SER A 682 -22.22 -42.19 -6.18
N VAL A 683 -23.03 -41.57 -5.30
CA VAL A 683 -22.80 -41.59 -3.85
C VAL A 683 -22.85 -43.02 -3.30
N CYS A 684 -23.85 -43.81 -3.71
CA CYS A 684 -24.00 -45.18 -3.23
C CYS A 684 -22.83 -46.08 -3.66
N LEU A 685 -22.23 -45.85 -4.84
CA LEU A 685 -21.07 -46.60 -5.31
C LEU A 685 -19.81 -46.33 -4.48
N HIS A 686 -19.63 -45.10 -3.99
CA HIS A 686 -18.44 -44.67 -3.25
C HIS A 686 -18.54 -44.89 -1.73
N ASN A 687 -19.45 -45.76 -1.29
CA ASN A 687 -19.58 -46.17 0.12
C ASN A 687 -18.87 -47.51 0.33
N ASP A 688 -17.82 -47.49 1.17
CA ASP A 688 -16.96 -48.66 1.40
C ASP A 688 -17.63 -49.74 2.27
N LEU A 689 -18.62 -49.37 3.09
CA LEU A 689 -19.34 -50.30 3.96
C LEU A 689 -20.57 -50.88 3.27
N GLU A 690 -20.60 -52.21 3.09
CA GLU A 690 -21.67 -52.91 2.34
C GLU A 690 -23.07 -52.64 2.92
N LYS A 691 -23.21 -52.60 4.24
CA LYS A 691 -24.50 -52.32 4.92
C LYS A 691 -25.03 -50.92 4.60
N ASN A 692 -24.15 -49.93 4.49
CA ASN A 692 -24.51 -48.57 4.13
C ASN A 692 -24.83 -48.45 2.63
N ARG A 693 -24.17 -49.25 1.79
CA ARG A 693 -24.45 -49.35 0.36
C ARG A 693 -25.87 -49.88 0.10
N GLU A 694 -26.29 -50.94 0.78
CA GLU A 694 -27.65 -51.49 0.63
C GLU A 694 -28.73 -50.50 1.09
N SER A 695 -28.53 -49.83 2.23
CA SER A 695 -29.45 -48.79 2.69
C SER A 695 -29.54 -47.62 1.68
N CYS A 696 -28.40 -47.21 1.11
CA CYS A 696 -28.35 -46.17 0.08
C CYS A 696 -29.09 -46.60 -1.21
N LEU A 697 -28.86 -47.82 -1.69
CA LEU A 697 -29.55 -48.37 -2.86
C LEU A 697 -31.05 -48.52 -2.62
N SER A 698 -31.49 -48.83 -1.41
CA SER A 698 -32.92 -48.84 -1.07
C SER A 698 -33.56 -47.45 -1.21
N ARG A 699 -32.86 -46.39 -0.79
CA ARG A 699 -33.35 -45.01 -0.98
C ARG A 699 -33.37 -44.62 -2.46
N LEU A 700 -32.33 -45.00 -3.21
CA LEU A 700 -32.27 -44.79 -4.66
C LEU A 700 -33.47 -45.44 -5.36
N ARG A 701 -33.80 -46.69 -5.02
CA ARG A 701 -34.95 -47.44 -5.55
C ARG A 701 -36.29 -46.78 -5.24
N ASN A 702 -36.41 -46.11 -4.10
CA ASN A 702 -37.63 -45.40 -3.73
C ASN A 702 -37.76 -44.08 -4.51
N GLU A 703 -36.67 -43.33 -4.66
CA GLU A 703 -36.66 -42.09 -5.47
C GLU A 703 -36.94 -42.37 -6.96
N THR A 704 -36.41 -43.46 -7.51
CA THR A 704 -36.73 -43.89 -8.88
C THR A 704 -38.19 -44.30 -9.04
N LEU A 705 -38.78 -45.04 -8.08
CA LEU A 705 -40.20 -45.36 -8.09
C LEU A 705 -41.07 -44.10 -8.02
N TRP A 706 -40.70 -43.15 -7.17
CA TRP A 706 -41.38 -41.86 -7.10
C TRP A 706 -41.30 -41.11 -8.44
N LEU A 707 -40.13 -41.11 -9.10
CA LEU A 707 -39.97 -40.49 -10.41
C LEU A 707 -40.79 -41.19 -11.51
N ILE A 708 -40.89 -42.52 -11.47
CA ILE A 708 -41.77 -43.29 -12.37
C ILE A 708 -43.23 -42.90 -12.14
N GLN A 709 -43.67 -42.78 -10.88
CA GLN A 709 -45.03 -42.36 -10.57
C GLN A 709 -45.33 -40.94 -11.06
N LYS A 710 -44.39 -40.01 -10.87
CA LYS A 710 -44.49 -38.63 -11.37
C LYS A 710 -44.57 -38.59 -12.91
N THR A 711 -43.64 -39.25 -13.59
CA THR A 711 -43.60 -39.30 -15.07
C THR A 711 -44.83 -40.00 -15.67
N LEU A 712 -45.41 -41.00 -15.00
CA LEU A 712 -46.72 -41.57 -15.39
C LEU A 712 -47.86 -40.55 -15.28
N ARG A 713 -47.84 -39.70 -14.25
CA ARG A 713 -48.83 -38.63 -14.09
C ARG A 713 -48.70 -37.60 -15.21
N ASP A 714 -47.47 -37.19 -15.52
CA ASP A 714 -47.16 -36.26 -16.61
C ASP A 714 -47.59 -36.86 -17.96
N TRP A 715 -47.34 -38.16 -18.17
CA TRP A 715 -47.78 -38.87 -19.38
C TRP A 715 -49.30 -38.79 -19.58
N ARG A 716 -50.08 -39.02 -18.50
CA ARG A 716 -51.56 -38.94 -18.54
C ARG A 716 -52.06 -37.55 -18.91
N GLN A 717 -51.35 -36.50 -18.49
CA GLN A 717 -51.71 -35.10 -18.72
C GLN A 717 -51.17 -34.54 -20.05
N SER A 718 -50.23 -35.23 -20.70
CA SER A 718 -49.54 -34.73 -21.89
C SER A 718 -50.27 -34.97 -23.22
N ASN A 719 -50.02 -34.09 -24.20
CA ASN A 719 -50.51 -34.21 -25.58
C ASN A 719 -49.78 -35.32 -26.38
N ASN A 720 -50.34 -35.78 -27.50
CA ASN A 720 -49.81 -36.93 -28.26
C ASN A 720 -48.32 -36.85 -28.64
N ARG A 721 -47.77 -35.66 -28.96
CA ARG A 721 -46.33 -35.48 -29.23
C ARG A 721 -45.46 -35.63 -27.98
N HIS A 722 -45.91 -35.10 -26.84
CA HIS A 722 -45.19 -35.18 -25.57
C HIS A 722 -45.27 -36.59 -24.96
N ARG A 723 -46.37 -37.33 -25.20
CA ARG A 723 -46.55 -38.70 -24.72
C ARG A 723 -45.43 -39.64 -25.16
N GLN A 724 -44.91 -39.50 -26.37
CA GLN A 724 -43.81 -40.36 -26.87
C GLN A 724 -42.50 -40.11 -26.12
N VAL A 725 -42.15 -38.84 -25.86
CA VAL A 725 -40.93 -38.47 -25.12
C VAL A 725 -41.04 -38.92 -23.66
N VAL A 726 -42.20 -38.70 -23.02
CA VAL A 726 -42.43 -39.14 -21.65
C VAL A 726 -42.44 -40.67 -21.55
N LEU A 727 -43.03 -41.37 -22.52
CA LEU A 727 -43.02 -42.84 -22.58
C LEU A 727 -41.59 -43.36 -22.74
N HIS A 728 -40.77 -42.76 -23.60
CA HIS A 728 -39.35 -43.10 -23.74
C HIS A 728 -38.62 -42.97 -22.40
N ASN A 729 -38.75 -41.82 -21.72
CA ASN A 729 -38.16 -41.63 -20.40
C ASN A 729 -38.66 -42.66 -19.37
N LEU A 730 -39.95 -43.00 -19.41
CA LEU A 730 -40.53 -44.03 -18.56
C LEU A 730 -39.89 -45.41 -18.79
N THR A 731 -39.64 -45.78 -20.05
CA THR A 731 -38.97 -47.05 -20.38
C THR A 731 -37.55 -47.08 -19.82
N GLN A 732 -36.80 -45.98 -19.89
CA GLN A 732 -35.45 -45.91 -19.35
C GLN A 732 -35.46 -45.99 -17.82
N LEU A 733 -36.37 -45.28 -17.15
CA LEU A 733 -36.52 -45.32 -15.69
C LEU A 733 -36.90 -46.71 -15.17
N ARG A 734 -37.78 -47.41 -15.90
CA ARG A 734 -38.12 -48.82 -15.60
C ARG A 734 -36.89 -49.73 -15.70
N GLN A 735 -36.05 -49.56 -16.71
CA GLN A 735 -34.81 -50.34 -16.85
C GLN A 735 -33.81 -50.02 -15.73
N LEU A 736 -33.67 -48.75 -15.35
CA LEU A 736 -32.85 -48.36 -14.21
C LEU A 736 -33.35 -49.00 -12.91
N GLN A 737 -34.66 -49.01 -12.67
CA GLN A 737 -35.24 -49.67 -11.50
C GLN A 737 -34.93 -51.16 -11.45
N PHE A 738 -35.01 -51.85 -12.60
CA PHE A 738 -34.66 -53.26 -12.71
C PHE A 738 -33.17 -53.50 -12.39
N LEU A 739 -32.28 -52.69 -12.96
CA LEU A 739 -30.84 -52.79 -12.71
C LEU A 739 -30.49 -52.49 -11.25
N PHE A 740 -31.12 -51.49 -10.62
CA PHE A 740 -30.90 -51.20 -9.20
C PHE A 740 -31.38 -52.32 -8.29
N ASN A 741 -32.39 -53.10 -8.69
CA ASN A 741 -32.89 -54.25 -7.93
C ASN A 741 -32.00 -55.48 -8.06
N HIS A 742 -31.54 -55.80 -9.28
CA HIS A 742 -30.91 -57.10 -9.56
C HIS A 742 -29.40 -57.02 -9.83
N SER A 743 -28.89 -55.94 -10.44
CA SER A 743 -27.50 -55.84 -10.88
C SER A 743 -26.87 -54.44 -10.66
N PRO A 744 -26.86 -53.90 -9.42
CA PRO A 744 -26.37 -52.54 -9.13
C PRO A 744 -24.85 -52.35 -9.36
N LYS A 745 -24.11 -53.42 -9.63
CA LYS A 745 -22.67 -53.39 -9.94
C LYS A 745 -22.38 -53.20 -11.45
N GLU A 746 -23.39 -53.28 -12.33
CA GLU A 746 -23.24 -53.10 -13.78
C GLU A 746 -23.15 -51.62 -14.19
N ILE A 747 -22.08 -50.95 -13.73
CA ILE A 747 -21.84 -49.50 -13.86
C ILE A 747 -22.02 -49.00 -15.31
N PHE A 748 -21.44 -49.69 -16.29
CA PHE A 748 -21.49 -49.29 -17.70
C PHE A 748 -22.92 -49.30 -18.27
N LYS A 749 -23.72 -50.34 -17.96
CA LYS A 749 -25.11 -50.42 -18.42
C LYS A 749 -25.94 -49.30 -17.78
N ILE A 750 -25.81 -49.11 -16.47
CA ILE A 750 -26.52 -48.05 -15.73
C ILE A 750 -26.18 -46.67 -16.30
N LYS A 751 -24.90 -46.38 -16.58
CA LYS A 751 -24.48 -45.11 -17.22
C LYS A 751 -25.14 -44.90 -18.57
N SER A 752 -25.26 -45.95 -19.39
CA SER A 752 -25.88 -45.86 -20.71
C SER A 752 -27.36 -45.48 -20.64
N TYR A 753 -28.10 -45.99 -19.64
CA TYR A 753 -29.51 -45.65 -19.43
C TYR A 753 -29.69 -44.22 -18.92
N PHE A 754 -28.80 -43.75 -18.03
CA PHE A 754 -28.80 -42.34 -17.62
C PHE A 754 -28.61 -41.39 -18.80
N LYS A 755 -27.72 -41.71 -19.76
CA LYS A 755 -27.52 -40.90 -20.97
C LYS A 755 -28.73 -40.88 -21.92
N ARG A 756 -29.58 -41.91 -21.88
CA ARG A 756 -30.76 -42.03 -22.75
C ARG A 756 -31.98 -41.29 -22.23
N ILE A 757 -31.98 -40.84 -20.96
CA ILE A 757 -33.05 -40.02 -20.40
C ILE A 757 -32.98 -38.64 -21.02
N LYS A 758 -34.02 -38.24 -21.75
CA LYS A 758 -34.12 -36.90 -22.34
C LYS A 758 -34.68 -35.93 -21.30
N ILE A 759 -33.85 -35.01 -20.83
CA ILE A 759 -34.28 -33.92 -19.93
C ILE A 759 -35.02 -32.89 -20.81
N HIS A 760 -36.35 -33.01 -20.81
CA HIS A 760 -37.38 -32.18 -21.45
C HIS A 760 -36.98 -31.03 -22.41
N GLN A 761 -37.38 -31.22 -23.68
CA GLN A 761 -37.83 -30.19 -24.63
C GLN A 761 -39.30 -29.76 -24.38
N ALA A 762 -39.76 -29.74 -23.12
CA ALA A 762 -41.20 -29.55 -22.82
C ALA A 762 -41.64 -28.07 -22.79
N ASP A 763 -40.71 -27.12 -22.65
CA ASP A 763 -41.05 -25.70 -22.51
C ASP A 763 -40.83 -24.87 -23.80
N ASP A 764 -40.28 -25.46 -24.88
CA ASP A 764 -39.86 -24.73 -26.09
C ASP A 764 -40.82 -24.84 -27.29
N TYR A 765 -41.99 -25.48 -27.15
CA TYR A 765 -42.98 -25.57 -28.24
C TYR A 765 -44.10 -24.53 -28.17
N THR A 766 -43.91 -23.46 -27.40
CA THR A 766 -44.74 -22.25 -27.46
C THR A 766 -43.98 -21.08 -28.08
N MET A 767 -43.29 -21.28 -29.21
CA MET A 767 -43.04 -20.27 -30.26
C MET A 767 -42.07 -20.86 -31.30
N ASN A 768 -42.63 -21.39 -32.41
CA ASN A 768 -42.11 -21.24 -33.78
C ASN A 768 -42.80 -22.26 -34.71
N LEU A 769 -43.78 -21.77 -35.47
CA LEU A 769 -44.18 -22.36 -36.74
C LEU A 769 -43.10 -22.02 -37.78
N SER A 770 -42.07 -22.83 -37.89
CA SER A 770 -41.22 -22.98 -39.09
C SER A 770 -40.10 -23.94 -38.77
N ASP A 771 -40.28 -25.20 -39.16
CA ASP A 771 -39.23 -26.10 -39.68
C ASP A 771 -39.73 -27.54 -39.57
N ASN A 772 -40.57 -27.88 -40.55
CA ASN A 772 -40.79 -29.26 -40.96
C ASN A 772 -39.58 -29.67 -41.80
N THR A 773 -38.69 -30.52 -41.27
CA THR A 773 -37.95 -31.57 -42.00
C THR A 773 -36.85 -32.10 -41.08
N LEU A 774 -37.04 -33.28 -40.46
CA LEU A 774 -35.97 -34.22 -40.02
C LEU A 774 -36.46 -35.25 -38.98
N LEU A 775 -37.60 -35.90 -39.20
CA LEU A 775 -38.02 -37.05 -38.37
C LEU A 775 -38.99 -37.95 -39.16
N LYS A 776 -38.55 -38.44 -40.33
CA LYS A 776 -39.29 -39.45 -41.10
C LYS A 776 -38.57 -40.79 -41.25
N ASP A 777 -37.30 -40.90 -40.90
CA ASP A 777 -36.55 -42.15 -41.05
C ASP A 777 -36.07 -42.63 -39.68
N GLU A 778 -36.95 -43.36 -38.99
CA GLU A 778 -36.67 -44.38 -37.96
C GLU A 778 -37.97 -44.61 -37.15
N LEU A 779 -38.89 -45.36 -37.76
CA LEU A 779 -40.02 -46.02 -37.08
C LEU A 779 -40.13 -47.45 -37.58
#